data_AF-A0A2V9I0K2-F1
#
_entry.id   AF-A0A2V9I0K2-F1
#
_cell.length_a   1.000
_cell.length_b   1.000
_cell.length_c   1.000
_cell.angle_alpha   90.00
_cell.angle_beta   90.00
_cell.angle_gamma   90.00
#
_symmetry.space_group_name_H-M   'P 1'
#
loop_
_entity.id
_entity.type
_entity.pdbx_description
1 polymer ?
#
loop_
_entity_poly.entity_id
_entity_poly.type
_entity_poly.pdbx_seq_one_letter_code
_entity_poly.pdbx_strand_id
1 'polypeptide(L)'
;MCIMPRIGQKMSRREFALSSMALAAWAGARPAHPAAPAGGVSAEFRDVPNPNRMRLHWYIFGPAWEPAECERQMARMAAQHIGGVLVFPTYPIAVDNPARGIRNLEYLSPEFLKVLRSVADSARRLGLTVDIVAGTGWPYGGPSVSLEDGAKAIRMRRVAAGSEPSLQPGEHPVASVTASSSGEMLLFTSAPTRMQVKRAALGAEGFVLDHYDRAALDRYLEAVGDKLISAVPPGGIRSIFCDSFEVYRATWTAKMPEAFAARRGYDIRPHLEALFETRHPDARDVRCDFWRTLSELAEMEFVKPLGEWAHKRGVTTQVESYGTPPVSLASYRWVDIPVGEHYEWKEFSTSRWASSGAHLAGKPVVLAEAWTWANLPNRFSDTLEDLKLCSDLHFLCGINALYGLTYAYSPESLGSPGWVPYFGPAVNHTSPYWPYFSHLADYVNRASYILQQGKPVADIGLYLPAEDAMAEAPPEQLLLNWAVRDRMSSNGAPPEFGLKNALHYESNVVKTIITNGYSFDGVDAFTLPEMEVRDGRQRMGDCDFAVVVLPNLTGIDPAALRRLAEFVERGGSLIATRRLPETAWGLHQREENRAAVKKLVAELFGPVPRGASLVEHRCGNGRAIFAGDELASLRKALGRVCPPDIRFAEPSEQVSFVHRRATNCDYYFLANTSTESQRLDAEFRSGARVPERWHLESGATEPVPVFEPTASGARLRFTLGPLESRVYSFAAGEREPVALESDLDLRASGRGWTASAWSNGRFFLRRKSGREAIAVRGLPAPVVLSPSWVLSFEGAAIKPVRIDDLCSWTEIPQARFFSGRTVYEAEIDSPFAPSEDLGVVLDLGLVHETADVSVNGTPAGVAWMRPSRVDLSAVLRPGRNHVRIAVTNLLINKILGDGPINYSPVFAKYGNRFPPGEEWDVVRDPFPSGLMGPVRLVYYRRLGGA
;
A
#
# COMPACT_ATOMS: atom_id res chain seq x y z
N MET A 1 -59.23 27.71 24.20
CA MET A 1 -59.34 29.10 23.72
C MET A 1 -58.12 29.37 22.85
N CYS A 2 -58.25 29.30 21.52
CA CYS A 2 -58.25 30.45 20.58
C CYS A 2 -56.91 31.23 20.66
N ILE A 3 -56.08 31.37 19.61
CA ILE A 3 -56.40 31.71 18.21
C ILE A 3 -55.30 31.16 17.27
N MET A 4 -55.73 30.55 16.17
CA MET A 4 -54.93 30.24 14.96
C MET A 4 -54.87 31.48 14.04
N PRO A 5 -53.91 31.56 13.11
CA PRO A 5 -54.35 31.44 11.73
C PRO A 5 -53.58 30.41 10.90
N ARG A 6 -54.23 30.08 9.79
CA ARG A 6 -54.14 28.92 8.90
C ARG A 6 -53.47 29.30 7.58
N ILE A 7 -52.83 28.30 6.94
CA ILE A 7 -52.74 28.07 5.47
C ILE A 7 -51.89 29.12 4.72
N GLY A 8 -50.92 28.83 3.86
CA GLY A 8 -50.60 27.64 3.08
C GLY A 8 -50.20 28.12 1.68
N GLN A 9 -49.06 27.66 1.18
CA GLN A 9 -48.73 27.77 -0.25
C GLN A 9 -48.27 26.40 -0.74
N LYS A 10 -49.07 25.83 -1.64
CA LYS A 10 -48.69 24.71 -2.50
C LYS A 10 -47.60 25.21 -3.45
N MET A 11 -46.41 24.65 -3.37
CA MET A 11 -45.41 24.83 -4.42
C MET A 11 -45.99 24.36 -5.77
N SER A 12 -45.78 25.18 -6.79
CA SER A 12 -46.26 24.94 -8.14
C SER A 12 -45.46 23.81 -8.83
N ARG A 13 -46.05 23.17 -9.85
CA ARG A 13 -45.36 22.18 -10.70
C ARG A 13 -44.06 22.72 -11.33
N ARG A 14 -43.88 24.05 -11.43
CA ARG A 14 -42.64 24.69 -11.89
C ARG A 14 -41.53 24.70 -10.82
N GLU A 15 -41.87 24.78 -9.53
CA GLU A 15 -40.91 24.71 -8.43
C GLU A 15 -40.47 23.26 -8.14
N PHE A 16 -41.37 22.29 -8.32
CA PHE A 16 -40.99 20.87 -8.31
C PHE A 16 -40.08 20.50 -9.49
N ALA A 17 -40.29 21.11 -10.67
CA ALA A 17 -39.43 20.94 -11.84
C ALA A 17 -38.05 21.60 -11.68
N LEU A 18 -37.94 22.72 -10.95
CA LEU A 18 -36.65 23.37 -10.67
C LEU A 18 -35.85 22.62 -9.58
N SER A 19 -36.50 22.05 -8.56
CA SER A 19 -35.82 21.20 -7.56
C SER A 19 -35.36 19.84 -8.12
N SER A 20 -36.04 19.32 -9.15
CA SER A 20 -35.60 18.11 -9.86
C SER A 20 -34.53 18.37 -10.93
N MET A 21 -34.33 19.61 -11.37
CA MET A 21 -33.18 19.99 -12.20
C MET A 21 -31.92 20.33 -11.38
N ALA A 22 -32.05 20.74 -10.11
CA ALA A 22 -30.90 20.94 -9.21
C ALA A 22 -30.24 19.61 -8.76
N LEU A 23 -31.01 18.52 -8.65
CA LEU A 23 -30.49 17.17 -8.36
C LEU A 23 -29.92 16.45 -9.61
N ALA A 24 -30.25 16.91 -10.81
CA ALA A 24 -29.68 16.40 -12.06
C ALA A 24 -28.41 17.16 -12.51
N ALA A 25 -28.18 18.38 -12.02
CA ALA A 25 -26.96 19.15 -12.28
C ALA A 25 -25.75 18.73 -11.42
N TRP A 26 -25.97 17.98 -10.33
CA TRP A 26 -24.91 17.33 -9.53
C TRP A 26 -24.53 15.92 -10.00
N ALA A 27 -25.04 15.50 -11.17
CA ALA A 27 -24.63 14.28 -11.87
C ALA A 27 -23.76 14.57 -13.12
N GLY A 28 -23.37 15.82 -13.35
CA GLY A 28 -22.81 16.30 -14.61
C GLY A 28 -21.49 17.06 -14.48
N ALA A 29 -20.51 16.49 -13.78
CA ALA A 29 -19.09 16.72 -14.02
C ALA A 29 -18.29 15.68 -13.22
N ARG A 30 -18.38 14.40 -13.63
CA ARG A 30 -17.25 13.50 -13.37
C ARG A 30 -16.02 14.20 -13.97
N PRO A 31 -14.86 14.26 -13.29
CA PRO A 31 -13.64 14.54 -14.02
C PRO A 31 -13.65 13.57 -15.20
N ALA A 32 -13.57 14.11 -16.42
CA ALA A 32 -13.51 13.27 -17.59
C ALA A 32 -12.35 12.31 -17.36
N HIS A 33 -12.66 11.01 -17.20
CA HIS A 33 -11.65 10.00 -17.42
C HIS A 33 -11.01 10.35 -18.75
N PRO A 34 -9.67 10.41 -18.86
CA PRO A 34 -9.07 10.45 -20.18
C PRO A 34 -9.73 9.34 -20.98
N ALA A 35 -10.28 9.69 -22.15
CA ALA A 35 -10.94 8.75 -23.03
C ALA A 35 -10.06 7.50 -23.10
N ALA A 36 -10.68 6.31 -22.94
CA ALA A 36 -9.96 5.05 -23.05
C ALA A 36 -9.06 5.14 -24.29
N PRO A 37 -7.73 4.99 -24.12
CA PRO A 37 -6.82 4.97 -25.25
C PRO A 37 -7.37 4.07 -26.36
N ALA A 38 -7.11 4.42 -27.61
CA ALA A 38 -7.72 3.76 -28.78
C ALA A 38 -7.30 2.28 -28.98
N GLY A 39 -6.62 1.65 -28.01
CA GLY A 39 -6.18 0.25 -28.03
C GLY A 39 -6.98 -0.61 -27.06
N GLY A 40 -7.19 -1.89 -27.38
CA GLY A 40 -7.82 -2.83 -26.43
C GLY A 40 -6.94 -3.08 -25.19
N VAL A 41 -7.51 -3.68 -24.14
CA VAL A 41 -6.83 -3.91 -22.84
C VAL A 41 -5.45 -4.57 -22.96
N SER A 42 -5.27 -5.50 -23.91
CA SER A 42 -3.96 -6.14 -24.16
C SER A 42 -2.91 -5.16 -24.71
N ALA A 43 -3.30 -4.20 -25.55
CA ALA A 43 -2.39 -3.18 -26.06
C ALA A 43 -1.99 -2.18 -24.97
N GLU A 44 -2.95 -1.73 -24.16
CA GLU A 44 -2.68 -0.85 -23.02
C GLU A 44 -1.89 -1.55 -21.90
N PHE A 45 -2.04 -2.85 -21.72
CA PHE A 45 -1.19 -3.61 -20.80
C PHE A 45 0.26 -3.66 -21.28
N ARG A 46 0.49 -3.75 -22.58
CA ARG A 46 1.86 -3.67 -23.14
C ARG A 46 2.45 -2.28 -22.92
N ASP A 47 1.66 -1.27 -23.28
CA ASP A 47 2.05 0.15 -23.29
C ASP A 47 1.17 0.96 -22.32
N VAL A 48 1.49 0.86 -21.02
CA VAL A 48 0.64 1.37 -19.94
C VAL A 48 0.37 2.88 -20.07
N PRO A 49 -0.90 3.32 -20.06
CA PRO A 49 -1.27 4.73 -20.08
C PRO A 49 -0.75 5.47 -18.85
N ASN A 50 -0.34 6.74 -19.03
CA ASN A 50 0.22 7.56 -17.94
C ASN A 50 -0.64 7.60 -16.65
N PRO A 51 -1.98 7.69 -16.69
CA PRO A 51 -2.80 7.67 -15.47
C PRO A 51 -2.56 6.46 -14.56
N ASN A 52 -2.23 5.30 -15.14
CA ASN A 52 -1.99 4.04 -14.43
C ASN A 52 -0.52 3.83 -14.04
N ARG A 53 0.38 4.73 -14.48
CA ARG A 53 1.80 4.61 -14.15
C ARG A 53 2.06 5.04 -12.71
N MET A 54 3.05 4.39 -12.09
CA MET A 54 3.58 4.78 -10.81
C MET A 54 4.11 6.21 -10.85
N ARG A 55 4.13 6.82 -9.69
CA ARG A 55 4.70 8.15 -9.48
C ARG A 55 5.79 8.07 -8.42
N LEU A 56 6.62 9.10 -8.32
CA LEU A 56 7.62 9.18 -7.26
C LEU A 56 7.31 10.31 -6.29
N HIS A 57 7.57 10.05 -5.02
CA HIS A 57 7.54 11.07 -3.98
C HIS A 57 8.82 11.90 -4.07
N TRP A 58 8.69 13.15 -4.49
CA TRP A 58 9.80 14.04 -4.81
C TRP A 58 10.05 15.03 -3.67
N TYR A 59 10.96 14.66 -2.79
CA TYR A 59 11.32 15.47 -1.62
C TYR A 59 12.20 16.65 -2.02
N ILE A 60 11.71 17.86 -1.70
CA ILE A 60 12.38 19.12 -1.97
C ILE A 60 12.85 19.72 -0.64
N PHE A 61 14.16 19.67 -0.37
CA PHE A 61 14.73 20.10 0.91
C PHE A 61 14.97 21.61 0.97
N GLY A 62 14.44 22.26 2.01
CA GLY A 62 14.58 23.69 2.26
C GLY A 62 13.95 24.60 1.21
N PRO A 63 13.29 24.03 0.19
CA PRO A 63 13.23 24.54 -1.17
C PRO A 63 14.50 25.16 -1.76
N ALA A 64 15.63 24.44 -1.64
CA ALA A 64 16.84 24.66 -2.42
C ALA A 64 16.78 23.96 -3.79
N TRP A 65 15.93 24.48 -4.68
CA TRP A 65 15.65 23.90 -5.99
C TRP A 65 15.73 24.91 -7.14
N GLU A 66 16.08 24.45 -8.34
CA GLU A 66 16.32 25.28 -9.51
C GLU A 66 15.57 24.74 -10.74
N PRO A 67 14.93 25.60 -11.56
CA PRO A 67 14.09 25.16 -12.68
C PRO A 67 14.74 24.18 -13.66
N ALA A 68 15.99 24.43 -14.06
CA ALA A 68 16.70 23.58 -15.01
C ALA A 68 17.02 22.19 -14.43
N GLU A 69 17.32 22.14 -13.14
CA GLU A 69 17.57 20.91 -12.39
C GLU A 69 16.29 20.10 -12.22
N CYS A 70 15.18 20.77 -11.90
CA CYS A 70 13.86 20.17 -11.85
C CYS A 70 13.45 19.53 -13.18
N GLU A 71 13.62 20.25 -14.31
CA GLU A 71 13.33 19.72 -15.64
C GLU A 71 14.20 18.51 -15.98
N ARG A 72 15.51 18.55 -15.65
CA ARG A 72 16.41 17.43 -15.89
C ARG A 72 16.02 16.18 -15.09
N GLN A 73 15.71 16.31 -13.80
CA GLN A 73 15.28 15.18 -12.98
C GLN A 73 13.95 14.60 -13.47
N MET A 74 12.97 15.44 -13.81
CA MET A 74 11.71 14.98 -14.39
C MET A 74 11.91 14.27 -15.74
N ALA A 75 12.81 14.77 -16.60
CA ALA A 75 13.14 14.09 -17.85
C ALA A 75 13.77 12.70 -17.60
N ARG A 76 14.61 12.55 -16.57
CA ARG A 76 15.15 11.25 -16.13
C ARG A 76 14.05 10.32 -15.63
N MET A 77 13.09 10.84 -14.86
CA MET A 77 11.95 10.04 -14.39
C MET A 77 11.08 9.57 -15.57
N ALA A 78 10.75 10.47 -16.50
CA ALA A 78 9.99 10.13 -17.71
C ALA A 78 10.70 9.04 -18.54
N ALA A 79 12.02 9.11 -18.67
CA ALA A 79 12.84 8.10 -19.36
C ALA A 79 12.85 6.73 -18.65
N GLN A 80 12.53 6.67 -17.35
CA GLN A 80 12.35 5.43 -16.60
C GLN A 80 10.86 5.03 -16.48
N HIS A 81 10.00 5.58 -17.35
CA HIS A 81 8.57 5.25 -17.46
C HIS A 81 7.74 5.60 -16.22
N ILE A 82 8.19 6.56 -15.42
CA ILE A 82 7.42 7.13 -14.31
C ILE A 82 6.37 8.11 -14.86
N GLY A 83 5.16 8.10 -14.27
CA GLY A 83 4.01 8.88 -14.75
C GLY A 83 3.89 10.29 -14.18
N GLY A 84 4.61 10.61 -13.12
CA GLY A 84 4.52 11.90 -12.44
C GLY A 84 5.24 11.94 -11.10
N VAL A 85 5.08 13.06 -10.41
CA VAL A 85 5.73 13.36 -9.14
C VAL A 85 4.73 13.90 -8.12
N LEU A 86 4.94 13.56 -6.85
CA LEU A 86 4.39 14.29 -5.72
C LEU A 86 5.46 15.26 -5.21
N VAL A 87 5.27 16.55 -5.41
CA VAL A 87 6.16 17.60 -4.91
C VAL A 87 5.94 17.73 -3.40
N PHE A 88 7.00 17.44 -2.62
CA PHE A 88 6.94 17.43 -1.17
C PHE A 88 8.02 18.34 -0.55
N PRO A 89 7.72 19.62 -0.33
CA PRO A 89 8.64 20.54 0.33
C PRO A 89 8.87 20.15 1.80
N THR A 90 10.12 20.15 2.25
CA THR A 90 10.51 19.74 3.60
C THR A 90 11.74 20.52 4.11
N TYR A 91 12.25 20.18 5.28
CA TYR A 91 13.34 20.85 5.99
C TYR A 91 14.61 21.07 5.12
N PRO A 92 15.42 22.12 5.40
CA PRO A 92 16.72 22.31 4.75
C PRO A 92 17.70 21.19 5.10
N ILE A 93 18.36 20.65 4.08
CA ILE A 93 19.45 19.66 4.24
C ILE A 93 20.82 20.22 3.86
N ALA A 94 20.87 21.46 3.41
CA ALA A 94 22.09 22.20 3.09
C ALA A 94 21.93 23.69 3.46
N VAL A 95 23.04 24.32 3.83
CA VAL A 95 23.10 25.79 3.97
C VAL A 95 23.31 26.44 2.60
N ASP A 96 22.97 27.73 2.49
CA ASP A 96 23.20 28.49 1.25
C ASP A 96 24.69 28.48 0.90
N ASN A 97 24.98 28.20 -0.36
CA ASN A 97 26.33 28.14 -0.88
C ASN A 97 26.33 28.62 -2.34
N PRO A 98 26.60 29.92 -2.58
CA PRO A 98 26.65 30.49 -3.93
C PRO A 98 27.67 29.81 -4.84
N ALA A 99 28.81 29.35 -4.29
CA ALA A 99 29.85 28.66 -5.07
C ALA A 99 29.38 27.29 -5.59
N ARG A 100 28.36 26.69 -4.97
CA ARG A 100 27.72 25.45 -5.42
C ARG A 100 26.33 25.67 -6.02
N GLY A 101 25.89 26.93 -6.15
CA GLY A 101 24.55 27.27 -6.64
C GLY A 101 23.42 26.84 -5.69
N ILE A 102 23.69 26.67 -4.40
CA ILE A 102 22.68 26.25 -3.42
C ILE A 102 22.08 27.50 -2.76
N ARG A 103 20.77 27.67 -2.88
CA ARG A 103 20.01 28.74 -2.22
C ARG A 103 18.68 28.20 -1.71
N ASN A 104 18.47 28.24 -0.41
CA ASN A 104 17.18 27.89 0.19
C ASN A 104 16.18 29.03 -0.03
N LEU A 105 14.97 28.69 -0.49
CA LEU A 105 13.87 29.63 -0.66
C LEU A 105 12.87 29.45 0.47
N GLU A 106 12.34 30.55 1.01
CA GLU A 106 11.23 30.47 1.95
C GLU A 106 10.00 29.88 1.25
N TYR A 107 9.30 28.99 1.96
CA TYR A 107 8.09 28.35 1.48
C TYR A 107 7.01 29.40 1.16
N LEU A 108 6.35 29.25 0.00
CA LEU A 108 5.37 30.22 -0.56
C LEU A 108 5.93 31.61 -0.92
N SER A 109 7.24 31.84 -0.89
CA SER A 109 7.83 33.05 -1.47
C SER A 109 7.52 33.18 -2.97
N PRO A 110 7.52 34.40 -3.55
CA PRO A 110 7.33 34.57 -4.99
C PRO A 110 8.28 33.73 -5.84
N GLU A 111 9.53 33.59 -5.41
CA GLU A 111 10.54 32.75 -6.06
C GLU A 111 10.20 31.27 -5.98
N PHE A 112 9.77 30.77 -4.81
CA PHE A 112 9.30 29.40 -4.66
C PHE A 112 8.14 29.09 -5.62
N LEU A 113 7.13 29.97 -5.65
CA LEU A 113 5.95 29.82 -6.51
C LEU A 113 6.30 29.89 -8.00
N LYS A 114 7.32 30.68 -8.36
CA LYS A 114 7.85 30.73 -9.73
C LYS A 114 8.51 29.42 -10.13
N VAL A 115 9.29 28.79 -9.25
CA VAL A 115 9.88 27.46 -9.54
C VAL A 115 8.79 26.41 -9.66
N LEU A 116 7.78 26.41 -8.77
CA LEU A 116 6.63 25.50 -8.86
C LEU A 116 5.89 25.63 -10.20
N ARG A 117 5.67 26.86 -10.69
CA ARG A 117 5.10 27.09 -12.04
C ARG A 117 5.95 26.45 -13.13
N SER A 118 7.28 26.63 -13.06
CA SER A 118 8.19 26.00 -14.02
C SER A 118 8.13 24.48 -13.96
N VAL A 119 7.97 23.89 -12.77
CA VAL A 119 7.79 22.44 -12.60
C VAL A 119 6.53 21.96 -13.32
N ALA A 120 5.39 22.64 -13.12
CA ALA A 120 4.15 22.31 -13.80
C ALA A 120 4.25 22.43 -15.33
N ASP A 121 4.92 23.47 -15.84
CA ASP A 121 5.14 23.65 -17.27
C ASP A 121 6.07 22.59 -17.87
N SER A 122 7.14 22.21 -17.16
CA SER A 122 8.04 21.13 -17.58
C SER A 122 7.34 19.78 -17.54
N ALA A 123 6.53 19.50 -16.52
CA ALA A 123 5.74 18.27 -16.44
C ALA A 123 4.79 18.14 -17.64
N ARG A 124 4.11 19.23 -18.03
CA ARG A 124 3.26 19.25 -19.23
C ARG A 124 4.05 18.92 -20.51
N ARG A 125 5.26 19.47 -20.69
CA ARG A 125 6.12 19.18 -21.85
C ARG A 125 6.58 17.73 -21.89
N LEU A 126 6.83 17.14 -20.72
CA LEU A 126 7.33 15.77 -20.57
C LEU A 126 6.23 14.71 -20.50
N GLY A 127 4.95 15.11 -20.52
CA GLY A 127 3.83 14.18 -20.37
C GLY A 127 3.71 13.58 -18.96
N LEU A 128 4.18 14.31 -17.95
CA LEU A 128 4.11 13.94 -16.53
C LEU A 128 2.96 14.66 -15.81
N THR A 129 2.52 14.08 -14.71
CA THR A 129 1.58 14.70 -13.77
C THR A 129 2.30 15.24 -12.53
N VAL A 130 1.76 16.32 -11.95
CA VAL A 130 2.25 16.91 -10.70
C VAL A 130 1.14 16.85 -9.68
N ASP A 131 1.43 16.23 -8.56
CA ASP A 131 0.66 16.33 -7.33
C ASP A 131 1.49 17.10 -6.30
N ILE A 132 0.84 17.68 -5.30
CA ILE A 132 1.54 18.48 -4.29
C ILE A 132 0.86 18.36 -2.93
N VAL A 133 1.65 18.41 -1.87
CA VAL A 133 1.10 18.58 -0.52
C VAL A 133 0.55 20.00 -0.39
N ALA A 134 -0.67 20.18 0.12
CA ALA A 134 -1.18 21.50 0.49
C ALA A 134 -0.56 21.98 1.82
N GLY A 135 0.76 21.98 1.90
CA GLY A 135 1.55 22.13 3.11
C GLY A 135 3.01 21.74 2.89
N THR A 136 3.73 21.55 3.98
CA THR A 136 5.13 21.13 3.97
C THR A 136 5.41 20.29 5.19
N GLY A 137 6.24 19.27 5.04
CA GLY A 137 6.33 18.25 6.08
C GLY A 137 4.93 17.70 6.40
N TRP A 138 4.70 17.36 7.66
CA TRP A 138 3.42 16.84 8.12
C TRP A 138 3.26 16.98 9.64
N PRO A 139 2.02 16.96 10.18
CA PRO A 139 0.75 17.18 9.48
C PRO A 139 0.61 18.64 8.99
N TYR A 140 -0.52 18.98 8.39
CA TYR A 140 -0.81 20.35 7.95
C TYR A 140 -0.69 21.36 9.10
N GLY A 141 0.00 22.46 8.81
CA GLY A 141 0.21 23.55 9.74
C GLY A 141 1.27 24.51 9.24
N GLY A 142 1.70 25.43 10.10
CA GLY A 142 2.73 26.40 9.79
C GLY A 142 2.44 27.77 10.40
N PRO A 143 3.11 28.83 9.94
CA PRO A 143 3.07 30.15 10.59
C PRO A 143 1.70 30.84 10.47
N SER A 144 0.84 30.40 9.54
CA SER A 144 -0.53 30.90 9.41
C SER A 144 -1.49 30.32 10.45
N VAL A 145 -1.08 29.28 11.18
CA VAL A 145 -1.91 28.66 12.23
C VAL A 145 -1.64 29.39 13.55
N SER A 146 -2.64 30.12 14.03
CA SER A 146 -2.58 30.78 15.33
C SER A 146 -2.61 29.77 16.49
N LEU A 147 -2.33 30.22 17.72
CA LEU A 147 -2.48 29.36 18.89
C LEU A 147 -3.93 28.86 19.08
N GLU A 148 -4.92 29.66 18.68
CA GLU A 148 -6.34 29.31 18.72
C GLU A 148 -6.73 28.33 17.61
N ASP A 149 -6.11 28.43 16.44
CA ASP A 149 -6.34 27.52 15.29
C ASP A 149 -5.53 26.23 15.39
N GLY A 150 -4.59 26.18 16.33
CA GLY A 150 -3.75 25.03 16.58
C GLY A 150 -4.51 23.89 17.27
N ALA A 151 -4.01 22.68 17.07
CA ALA A 151 -4.54 21.46 17.67
C ALA A 151 -4.62 21.57 19.21
N LYS A 152 -5.71 21.06 19.79
CA LYS A 152 -6.00 21.17 21.23
C LYS A 152 -6.19 19.80 21.86
N ALA A 153 -6.02 19.76 23.17
CA ALA A 153 -6.13 18.54 23.95
C ALA A 153 -6.88 18.81 25.24
N ILE A 154 -7.57 17.79 25.75
CA ILE A 154 -8.16 17.84 27.08
C ILE A 154 -7.07 17.45 28.09
N ARG A 155 -6.99 18.19 29.20
CA ARG A 155 -6.04 17.96 30.29
C ARG A 155 -6.78 17.91 31.61
N MET A 156 -6.37 16.99 32.48
CA MET A 156 -6.86 16.88 33.86
C MET A 156 -5.75 17.33 34.83
N ARG A 157 -6.10 18.16 35.81
CA ARG A 157 -5.24 18.56 36.92
C ARG A 157 -5.97 18.36 38.25
N ARG A 158 -5.29 17.77 39.24
CA ARG A 158 -5.75 17.77 40.62
C ARG A 158 -5.44 19.14 41.24
N VAL A 159 -6.45 19.78 41.82
CA VAL A 159 -6.34 21.09 42.47
C VAL A 159 -6.95 21.02 43.86
N ALA A 160 -6.35 21.75 44.81
CA ALA A 160 -6.89 21.86 46.16
C ALA A 160 -8.24 22.59 46.11
N ALA A 161 -9.19 22.14 46.94
CA ALA A 161 -10.50 22.77 47.04
C ALA A 161 -10.37 24.28 47.38
N GLY A 162 -11.01 25.14 46.58
CA GLY A 162 -10.99 26.60 46.77
C GLY A 162 -9.79 27.35 46.20
N SER A 163 -8.86 26.68 45.49
CA SER A 163 -7.76 27.36 44.78
C SER A 163 -8.20 27.89 43.41
N GLU A 164 -7.78 29.10 43.05
CA GLU A 164 -7.94 29.60 41.67
C GLU A 164 -6.91 28.92 40.75
N PRO A 165 -7.35 28.30 39.64
CA PRO A 165 -6.43 27.59 38.77
C PRO A 165 -5.63 28.56 37.90
N SER A 166 -4.30 28.42 37.93
CA SER A 166 -3.43 29.12 36.98
C SER A 166 -3.54 28.50 35.59
N LEU A 167 -4.05 29.27 34.63
CA LEU A 167 -4.18 28.86 33.23
C LEU A 167 -3.00 29.39 32.42
N GLN A 168 -2.42 28.52 31.58
CA GLN A 168 -1.40 28.93 30.62
C GLN A 168 -2.04 29.66 29.42
N PRO A 169 -1.28 30.46 28.65
CA PRO A 169 -1.81 31.10 27.45
C PRO A 169 -2.42 30.08 26.49
N GLY A 170 -3.68 30.33 26.08
CA GLY A 170 -4.48 29.45 25.23
C GLY A 170 -5.21 28.33 25.97
N GLU A 171 -5.03 28.17 27.29
CA GLU A 171 -5.83 27.23 28.08
C GLU A 171 -7.20 27.83 28.43
N HIS A 172 -8.24 27.02 28.23
CA HIS A 172 -9.62 27.37 28.56
C HIS A 172 -10.22 26.34 29.54
N PRO A 173 -10.89 26.77 30.62
CA PRO A 173 -11.55 25.85 31.54
C PRO A 173 -12.72 25.15 30.84
N VAL A 174 -12.84 23.84 31.06
CA VAL A 174 -13.91 22.99 30.48
C VAL A 174 -14.89 22.56 31.55
N ALA A 175 -14.38 22.02 32.67
CA ALA A 175 -15.18 21.57 33.80
C ALA A 175 -14.34 21.46 35.07
N SER A 176 -15.02 21.39 36.21
CA SER A 176 -14.44 20.96 37.49
C SER A 176 -15.35 19.93 38.13
N VAL A 177 -14.82 18.78 38.53
CA VAL A 177 -15.56 17.73 39.25
C VAL A 177 -14.78 17.27 40.48
N THR A 178 -15.49 16.87 41.53
CA THR A 178 -14.90 16.27 42.72
C THR A 178 -14.56 14.81 42.42
N ALA A 179 -13.29 14.42 42.56
CA ALA A 179 -12.80 13.07 42.30
C ALA A 179 -13.56 12.04 43.16
N SER A 180 -14.11 11.03 42.50
CA SER A 180 -14.85 9.93 43.14
C SER A 180 -14.01 9.13 44.16
N SER A 181 -12.70 9.09 43.96
CA SER A 181 -11.75 8.27 44.73
C SER A 181 -11.07 9.00 45.90
N SER A 182 -10.80 10.31 45.77
CA SER A 182 -10.02 11.08 46.76
C SER A 182 -10.76 12.28 47.36
N GLY A 183 -11.86 12.73 46.74
CA GLY A 183 -12.57 13.95 47.14
C GLY A 183 -11.86 15.25 46.75
N GLU A 184 -10.70 15.18 46.07
CA GLU A 184 -10.01 16.36 45.52
C GLU A 184 -10.77 16.95 44.33
N MET A 185 -10.57 18.23 44.02
CA MET A 185 -11.15 18.81 42.80
C MET A 185 -10.27 18.45 41.59
N LEU A 186 -10.88 17.91 40.55
CA LEU A 186 -10.30 17.70 39.24
C LEU A 186 -10.70 18.86 38.33
N LEU A 187 -9.73 19.63 37.87
CA LEU A 187 -9.91 20.66 36.86
C LEU A 187 -9.60 20.08 35.48
N PHE A 188 -10.53 20.29 34.55
CA PHE A 188 -10.38 19.94 33.15
C PHE A 188 -10.23 21.20 32.30
N THR A 189 -9.22 21.22 31.44
CA THR A 189 -8.94 22.36 30.56
C THR A 189 -8.70 21.91 29.12
N SER A 190 -9.22 22.67 28.16
CA SER A 190 -8.79 22.60 26.77
C SER A 190 -7.47 23.36 26.67
N ALA A 191 -6.41 22.69 26.26
CA ALA A 191 -5.07 23.25 26.17
C ALA A 191 -4.50 23.06 24.75
N PRO A 192 -3.81 24.05 24.17
CA PRO A 192 -3.13 23.87 22.90
C PRO A 192 -2.04 22.80 23.05
N THR A 193 -1.93 21.88 22.09
CA THR A 193 -0.85 20.88 22.07
C THR A 193 0.51 21.55 21.88
N ARG A 194 0.51 22.72 21.22
CA ARG A 194 1.71 23.47 20.78
C ARG A 194 2.62 22.65 19.87
N MET A 195 2.11 21.54 19.32
CA MET A 195 2.83 20.69 18.39
C MET A 195 3.25 21.54 17.19
N GLN A 196 4.53 21.44 16.83
CA GLN A 196 5.06 22.06 15.62
C GLN A 196 4.92 21.08 14.46
N VAL A 197 4.71 21.60 13.25
CA VAL A 197 4.79 20.80 12.02
C VAL A 197 6.11 20.05 11.97
N LYS A 198 6.07 18.73 11.76
CA LYS A 198 7.27 17.91 11.61
C LYS A 198 7.91 18.27 10.28
N ARG A 199 9.24 18.39 10.27
CA ARG A 199 10.01 18.44 9.02
C ARG A 199 9.59 19.60 8.09
N ALA A 200 9.09 20.71 8.64
CA ALA A 200 8.67 21.88 7.87
C ALA A 200 9.81 22.46 7.03
N ALA A 201 9.47 22.93 5.81
CA ALA A 201 10.35 23.73 4.97
C ALA A 201 10.72 25.06 5.63
N LEU A 202 11.77 25.69 5.10
CA LEU A 202 12.23 26.99 5.56
C LEU A 202 11.10 28.03 5.49
N GLY A 203 10.83 28.72 6.60
CA GLY A 203 9.80 29.75 6.69
C GLY A 203 8.39 29.21 6.90
N ALA A 204 8.23 27.89 7.02
CA ALA A 204 6.95 27.25 7.26
C ALA A 204 6.83 26.63 8.67
N GLU A 205 7.74 26.97 9.57
CA GLU A 205 7.63 26.60 10.98
C GLU A 205 6.38 27.21 11.63
N GLY A 206 5.65 26.38 12.38
CA GLY A 206 4.50 26.84 13.17
C GLY A 206 3.66 25.69 13.69
N PHE A 207 2.52 26.05 14.28
CA PHE A 207 1.64 25.09 14.94
C PHE A 207 0.94 24.17 13.94
N VAL A 208 0.72 22.92 14.37
CA VAL A 208 -0.16 21.97 13.65
C VAL A 208 -1.61 22.41 13.78
N LEU A 209 -2.33 22.38 12.67
CA LEU A 209 -3.73 22.75 12.54
C LEU A 209 -4.67 21.87 13.39
N ASP A 210 -5.71 22.47 13.98
CA ASP A 210 -6.82 21.74 14.60
C ASP A 210 -7.69 21.04 13.53
N HIS A 211 -7.50 19.73 13.37
CA HIS A 211 -8.25 18.91 12.41
C HIS A 211 -9.72 18.64 12.84
N TYR A 212 -10.17 19.23 13.95
CA TYR A 212 -11.57 19.20 14.37
C TYR A 212 -12.28 20.55 14.17
N ASP A 213 -11.61 21.56 13.58
CA ASP A 213 -12.20 22.87 13.34
C ASP A 213 -12.13 23.29 11.86
N ARG A 214 -13.28 23.21 11.18
CA ARG A 214 -13.45 23.68 9.81
C ARG A 214 -13.00 25.13 9.59
N ALA A 215 -13.25 26.03 10.53
CA ALA A 215 -12.91 27.43 10.34
C ALA A 215 -11.39 27.64 10.32
N ALA A 216 -10.66 26.87 11.12
CA ALA A 216 -9.20 26.85 11.11
C ALA A 216 -8.68 26.27 9.78
N LEU A 217 -9.29 25.17 9.28
CA LEU A 217 -8.95 24.60 7.98
C LEU A 217 -9.18 25.58 6.83
N ASP A 218 -10.32 26.26 6.79
CA ASP A 218 -10.64 27.23 5.75
C ASP A 218 -9.59 28.36 5.70
N ARG A 219 -9.20 28.91 6.86
CA ARG A 219 -8.13 29.93 6.97
C ARG A 219 -6.77 29.39 6.50
N TYR A 220 -6.43 28.17 6.90
CA TYR A 220 -5.18 27.53 6.48
C TYR A 220 -5.13 27.33 4.95
N LEU A 221 -6.22 26.83 4.36
CA LEU A 221 -6.29 26.57 2.93
C LEU A 221 -6.28 27.87 2.12
N GLU A 222 -6.88 28.96 2.60
CA GLU A 222 -6.74 30.28 1.99
C GLU A 222 -5.27 30.77 2.05
N ALA A 223 -4.61 30.59 3.19
CA ALA A 223 -3.24 31.06 3.40
C ALA A 223 -2.18 30.25 2.63
N VAL A 224 -2.43 28.96 2.40
CA VAL A 224 -1.46 27.99 1.84
C VAL A 224 -1.97 27.38 0.53
N GLY A 225 -3.06 26.62 0.59
CA GLY A 225 -3.57 25.86 -0.55
C GLY A 225 -3.91 26.74 -1.76
N ASP A 226 -4.61 27.85 -1.56
CA ASP A 226 -5.03 28.76 -2.62
C ASP A 226 -3.84 29.42 -3.31
N LYS A 227 -2.77 29.72 -2.55
CA LYS A 227 -1.53 30.27 -3.10
C LYS A 227 -0.79 29.25 -3.97
N LEU A 228 -0.71 27.99 -3.54
CA LEU A 228 -0.09 26.92 -4.32
C LEU A 228 -0.82 26.68 -5.64
N ILE A 229 -2.15 26.51 -5.57
CA ILE A 229 -2.96 26.21 -6.75
C ILE A 229 -2.95 27.39 -7.73
N SER A 230 -3.08 28.62 -7.23
CA SER A 230 -3.07 29.83 -8.08
C SER A 230 -1.69 30.12 -8.70
N ALA A 231 -0.62 29.55 -8.15
CA ALA A 231 0.72 29.73 -8.69
C ALA A 231 0.94 29.00 -10.02
N VAL A 232 0.10 28.03 -10.38
CA VAL A 232 0.19 27.27 -11.64
C VAL A 232 -1.03 27.51 -12.51
N PRO A 233 -0.94 27.35 -13.85
CA PRO A 233 -2.12 27.34 -14.70
C PRO A 233 -3.09 26.20 -14.33
N PRO A 234 -4.41 26.33 -14.59
CA PRO A 234 -5.36 25.23 -14.41
C PRO A 234 -4.89 23.92 -15.04
N GLY A 235 -5.01 22.82 -14.31
CA GLY A 235 -4.49 21.50 -14.71
C GLY A 235 -2.97 21.33 -14.53
N GLY A 236 -2.25 22.34 -14.03
CA GLY A 236 -0.83 22.24 -13.70
C GLY A 236 -0.55 21.42 -12.43
N ILE A 237 -1.52 21.32 -11.52
CA ILE A 237 -1.56 20.39 -10.39
C ILE A 237 -2.77 19.48 -10.61
N ARG A 238 -2.58 18.17 -10.49
CA ARG A 238 -3.64 17.16 -10.62
C ARG A 238 -4.36 16.96 -9.29
N SER A 239 -3.60 16.71 -8.23
CA SER A 239 -4.15 16.39 -6.91
C SER A 239 -3.40 17.07 -5.78
N ILE A 240 -4.13 17.35 -4.70
CA ILE A 240 -3.56 17.70 -3.41
C ILE A 240 -3.39 16.43 -2.57
N PHE A 241 -2.21 16.29 -1.96
CA PHE A 241 -1.87 15.18 -1.07
C PHE A 241 -1.94 15.62 0.40
N CYS A 242 -2.63 14.85 1.23
CA CYS A 242 -2.58 14.95 2.67
C CYS A 242 -1.99 13.65 3.22
N ASP A 243 -0.83 13.78 3.82
CA ASP A 243 -0.08 12.73 4.49
C ASP A 243 -0.86 12.17 5.69
N SER A 244 -0.39 11.06 6.26
CA SER A 244 -1.01 10.38 7.39
C SER A 244 -1.25 11.33 8.57
N PHE A 245 -2.34 11.08 9.29
CA PHE A 245 -2.68 11.95 10.40
C PHE A 245 -1.77 11.66 11.59
N GLU A 246 -0.89 12.62 11.86
CA GLU A 246 0.01 12.60 13.01
C GLU A 246 -0.20 13.81 13.93
N VAL A 247 -1.44 14.23 14.13
CA VAL A 247 -1.79 15.35 15.04
C VAL A 247 -1.76 14.86 16.48
N TYR A 248 -0.55 14.53 16.96
CA TYR A 248 -0.36 13.82 18.21
C TYR A 248 -0.94 14.58 19.40
N ARG A 249 -1.58 13.80 20.29
CA ARG A 249 -2.22 14.28 21.52
C ARG A 249 -3.31 15.32 21.29
N ALA A 250 -3.83 15.47 20.08
CA ALA A 250 -4.97 16.32 19.78
C ALA A 250 -6.28 15.60 20.07
N THR A 251 -6.81 15.83 21.27
CA THR A 251 -7.94 15.09 21.82
C THR A 251 -9.10 16.00 22.22
N TRP A 252 -9.11 17.26 21.77
CA TRP A 252 -10.18 18.18 22.09
C TRP A 252 -10.34 19.27 21.04
N THR A 253 -11.52 19.86 20.97
CA THR A 253 -11.80 21.11 20.28
C THR A 253 -12.89 21.88 21.05
N ALA A 254 -13.03 23.18 20.80
CA ALA A 254 -14.01 24.01 21.52
C ALA A 254 -15.46 23.51 21.34
N LYS A 255 -15.77 22.92 20.18
CA LYS A 255 -17.10 22.38 19.84
C LYS A 255 -17.38 21.00 20.46
N MET A 256 -16.42 20.39 21.17
CA MET A 256 -16.51 19.01 21.63
C MET A 256 -17.73 18.77 22.56
N PRO A 257 -18.04 19.59 23.58
CA PRO A 257 -19.20 19.34 24.45
C PRO A 257 -20.54 19.31 23.69
N GLU A 258 -20.79 20.29 22.82
CA GLU A 258 -22.02 20.38 22.05
C GLU A 258 -22.11 19.26 21.00
N ALA A 259 -20.99 19.00 20.30
CA ALA A 259 -20.89 17.94 19.30
C ALA A 259 -21.13 16.56 19.93
N PHE A 260 -20.55 16.32 21.10
CA PHE A 260 -20.70 15.08 21.86
C PHE A 260 -22.13 14.90 22.34
N ALA A 261 -22.73 15.91 22.97
CA ALA A 261 -24.11 15.82 23.46
C ALA A 261 -25.11 15.55 22.33
N ALA A 262 -24.92 16.19 21.16
CA ALA A 262 -25.77 15.97 20.00
C ALA A 262 -25.68 14.54 19.43
N ARG A 263 -24.50 13.91 19.48
CA ARG A 263 -24.22 12.60 18.86
C ARG A 263 -24.42 11.43 19.82
N ARG A 264 -24.06 11.63 21.09
CA ARG A 264 -24.07 10.61 22.13
C ARG A 264 -25.27 10.74 23.06
N GLY A 265 -26.01 11.84 23.06
CA GLY A 265 -27.24 11.99 23.84
C GLY A 265 -27.04 12.26 25.33
N TYR A 266 -25.84 12.68 25.76
CA TYR A 266 -25.55 13.16 27.11
C TYR A 266 -24.36 14.13 27.11
N ASP A 267 -24.23 14.98 28.13
CA ASP A 267 -23.10 15.90 28.27
C ASP A 267 -21.85 15.16 28.77
N ILE A 268 -20.71 15.32 28.11
CA ILE A 268 -19.45 14.66 28.52
C ILE A 268 -18.86 15.27 29.81
N ARG A 269 -19.11 16.55 30.11
CA ARG A 269 -18.40 17.30 31.17
C ARG A 269 -18.49 16.64 32.55
N PRO A 270 -19.65 16.13 33.01
CA PRO A 270 -19.75 15.42 34.29
C PRO A 270 -19.00 14.07 34.31
N HIS A 271 -18.65 13.52 33.14
CA HIS A 271 -18.03 12.20 32.99
C HIS A 271 -16.54 12.27 32.65
N LEU A 272 -15.93 13.47 32.67
CA LEU A 272 -14.51 13.63 32.32
C LEU A 272 -13.57 12.88 33.27
N GLU A 273 -13.94 12.62 34.53
CA GLU A 273 -13.14 11.76 35.41
C GLU A 273 -13.00 10.33 34.82
N ALA A 274 -14.10 9.77 34.31
CA ALA A 274 -14.12 8.42 33.73
C ALA A 274 -13.20 8.28 32.51
N LEU A 275 -13.00 9.37 31.77
CA LEU A 275 -12.10 9.41 30.62
C LEU A 275 -10.64 9.12 31.05
N PHE A 276 -10.20 9.70 32.18
CA PHE A 276 -8.82 9.62 32.68
C PHE A 276 -8.59 8.50 33.70
N GLU A 277 -9.60 8.11 34.47
CA GLU A 277 -9.45 7.12 35.54
C GLU A 277 -9.86 5.72 35.06
N THR A 278 -8.87 4.87 34.71
CA THR A 278 -9.11 3.51 34.16
C THR A 278 -9.92 2.60 35.09
N ARG A 279 -9.93 2.86 36.40
CA ARG A 279 -10.71 2.08 37.38
C ARG A 279 -12.16 2.58 37.53
N HIS A 280 -12.51 3.70 36.91
CA HIS A 280 -13.88 4.21 36.93
C HIS A 280 -14.82 3.21 36.23
N PRO A 281 -16.00 2.89 36.81
CA PRO A 281 -16.91 1.89 36.25
C PRO A 281 -17.36 2.20 34.81
N ASP A 282 -17.48 3.50 34.50
CA ASP A 282 -17.90 3.98 33.17
C ASP A 282 -16.74 4.22 32.18
N ALA A 283 -15.48 3.95 32.55
CA ALA A 283 -14.32 4.39 31.76
C ALA A 283 -14.35 3.91 30.31
N ARG A 284 -14.68 2.63 30.08
CA ARG A 284 -14.74 2.03 28.74
C ARG A 284 -15.87 2.59 27.89
N ASP A 285 -17.04 2.79 28.50
CA ASP A 285 -18.21 3.35 27.81
C ASP A 285 -17.92 4.79 27.37
N VAL A 286 -17.41 5.62 28.29
CA VAL A 286 -17.07 7.03 28.01
C VAL A 286 -15.95 7.17 26.98
N ARG A 287 -14.90 6.34 27.06
CA ARG A 287 -13.79 6.35 26.08
C ARG A 287 -14.25 5.98 24.68
N CYS A 288 -15.12 4.96 24.55
CA CYS A 288 -15.69 4.60 23.27
C CYS A 288 -16.48 5.76 22.65
N ASP A 289 -17.39 6.38 23.43
CA ASP A 289 -18.19 7.51 22.96
C ASP A 289 -17.33 8.75 22.63
N PHE A 290 -16.27 8.98 23.40
CA PHE A 290 -15.32 10.08 23.22
C PHE A 290 -14.53 9.94 21.91
N TRP A 291 -13.89 8.79 21.70
CA TRP A 291 -13.10 8.55 20.50
C TRP A 291 -13.96 8.46 19.25
N ARG A 292 -15.16 7.87 19.34
CA ARG A 292 -16.15 7.88 18.25
C ARG A 292 -16.53 9.31 17.85
N THR A 293 -16.77 10.19 18.82
CA THR A 293 -17.09 11.59 18.56
C THR A 293 -15.94 12.34 17.87
N LEU A 294 -14.68 12.13 18.32
CA LEU A 294 -13.51 12.71 17.66
C LEU A 294 -13.33 12.16 16.23
N SER A 295 -13.59 10.88 16.01
CA SER A 295 -13.55 10.26 14.67
C SER A 295 -14.56 10.95 13.73
N GLU A 296 -15.81 11.11 14.19
CA GLU A 296 -16.90 11.76 13.45
C GLU A 296 -16.61 13.26 13.21
N LEU A 297 -15.96 13.95 14.15
CA LEU A 297 -15.55 15.35 13.99
C LEU A 297 -14.43 15.50 12.96
N ALA A 298 -13.36 14.71 13.04
CA ALA A 298 -12.26 14.80 12.08
C ALA A 298 -12.73 14.50 10.64
N GLU A 299 -13.62 13.52 10.47
CA GLU A 299 -14.23 13.23 9.17
C GLU A 299 -15.00 14.45 8.63
N MET A 300 -15.88 15.04 9.45
CA MET A 300 -16.82 16.06 9.00
C MET A 300 -16.25 17.48 8.95
N GLU A 301 -15.24 17.78 9.76
CA GLU A 301 -14.65 19.12 9.90
C GLU A 301 -13.32 19.26 9.14
N PHE A 302 -12.65 18.15 8.80
CA PHE A 302 -11.39 18.16 8.05
C PHE A 302 -11.44 17.38 6.74
N VAL A 303 -11.66 16.05 6.80
CA VAL A 303 -11.53 15.18 5.60
C VAL A 303 -12.50 15.61 4.50
N LYS A 304 -13.79 15.72 4.84
CA LYS A 304 -14.82 16.14 3.89
C LYS A 304 -14.61 17.58 3.37
N PRO A 305 -14.41 18.59 4.22
CA PRO A 305 -14.17 19.96 3.74
C PRO A 305 -12.91 20.11 2.88
N LEU A 306 -11.84 19.34 3.14
CA LEU A 306 -10.65 19.33 2.28
C LEU A 306 -10.99 18.87 0.85
N GLY A 307 -11.78 17.80 0.72
CA GLY A 307 -12.32 17.35 -0.57
C GLY A 307 -13.19 18.41 -1.26
N GLU A 308 -14.13 19.01 -0.53
CA GLU A 308 -14.99 20.09 -1.04
C GLU A 308 -14.17 21.31 -1.53
N TRP A 309 -13.12 21.66 -0.79
CA TRP A 309 -12.22 22.77 -1.14
C TRP A 309 -11.43 22.48 -2.41
N ALA A 310 -10.89 21.26 -2.54
CA ALA A 310 -10.12 20.81 -3.72
C ALA A 310 -10.98 20.81 -4.99
N HIS A 311 -12.20 20.25 -4.92
CA HIS A 311 -13.11 20.18 -6.07
C HIS A 311 -13.52 21.56 -6.58
N LYS A 312 -13.74 22.53 -5.68
CA LYS A 312 -14.02 23.93 -6.06
C LYS A 312 -12.89 24.57 -6.88
N ARG A 313 -11.69 23.99 -6.84
CA ARG A 313 -10.48 24.46 -7.54
C ARG A 313 -10.07 23.58 -8.71
N GLY A 314 -10.89 22.57 -9.04
CA GLY A 314 -10.64 21.68 -10.19
C GLY A 314 -9.49 20.70 -9.98
N VAL A 315 -9.14 20.39 -8.72
CA VAL A 315 -8.13 19.38 -8.36
C VAL A 315 -8.75 18.27 -7.51
N THR A 316 -8.14 17.09 -7.50
CA THR A 316 -8.58 15.96 -6.66
C THR A 316 -7.86 15.92 -5.31
N THR A 317 -8.29 15.02 -4.42
CA THR A 317 -7.60 14.71 -3.16
C THR A 317 -7.01 13.30 -3.11
N GLN A 318 -5.81 13.21 -2.55
CA GLN A 318 -5.15 11.99 -2.11
C GLN A 318 -4.93 12.15 -0.60
N VAL A 319 -5.46 11.24 0.21
CA VAL A 319 -5.40 11.35 1.67
C VAL A 319 -5.06 10.01 2.28
N GLU A 320 -4.08 9.98 3.18
CA GLU A 320 -3.80 8.87 4.09
C GLU A 320 -4.69 8.99 5.33
N SER A 321 -5.96 8.58 5.16
CA SER A 321 -7.01 8.80 6.16
C SER A 321 -6.96 7.74 7.28
N TYR A 322 -5.86 7.78 8.04
CA TYR A 322 -5.61 6.97 9.24
C TYR A 322 -4.64 7.70 10.18
N GLY A 323 -4.47 7.18 11.40
CA GLY A 323 -3.59 7.74 12.41
C GLY A 323 -4.36 8.46 13.52
N THR A 324 -3.90 9.66 13.89
CA THR A 324 -4.52 10.56 14.89
C THR A 324 -4.70 11.97 14.28
N PRO A 325 -5.93 12.50 14.13
CA PRO A 325 -7.19 12.01 14.70
C PRO A 325 -7.61 10.61 14.23
N PRO A 326 -8.31 9.84 15.09
CA PRO A 326 -8.62 8.42 14.84
C PRO A 326 -9.78 8.24 13.85
N VAL A 327 -9.66 8.78 12.64
CA VAL A 327 -10.69 8.62 11.61
C VAL A 327 -10.95 7.15 11.28
N SER A 328 -12.21 6.82 11.04
CA SER A 328 -12.61 5.49 10.61
C SER A 328 -12.29 5.27 9.12
N LEU A 329 -12.27 4.02 8.67
CA LEU A 329 -12.09 3.71 7.24
C LEU A 329 -13.20 4.31 6.38
N ALA A 330 -14.39 4.55 6.97
CA ALA A 330 -15.53 5.16 6.29
C ALA A 330 -15.22 6.55 5.73
N SER A 331 -14.24 7.26 6.33
CA SER A 331 -13.81 8.59 5.90
C SER A 331 -13.32 8.65 4.45
N TYR A 332 -12.84 7.54 3.88
CA TYR A 332 -12.42 7.46 2.48
C TYR A 332 -13.54 7.73 1.46
N ARG A 333 -14.82 7.69 1.87
CA ARG A 333 -15.93 8.10 0.99
C ARG A 333 -15.78 9.54 0.48
N TRP A 334 -15.13 10.41 1.28
CA TRP A 334 -14.92 11.82 0.99
C TRP A 334 -13.61 12.12 0.24
N VAL A 335 -12.78 11.11 0.02
CA VAL A 335 -11.47 11.23 -0.64
C VAL A 335 -11.60 10.76 -2.10
N ASP A 336 -10.95 11.41 -3.05
CA ASP A 336 -10.99 10.97 -4.45
C ASP A 336 -10.13 9.72 -4.68
N ILE A 337 -8.93 9.72 -4.11
CA ILE A 337 -7.94 8.64 -4.19
C ILE A 337 -7.51 8.27 -2.75
N PRO A 338 -8.08 7.22 -2.16
CA PRO A 338 -7.63 6.66 -0.88
C PRO A 338 -6.16 6.24 -0.92
N VAL A 339 -5.40 6.51 0.14
CA VAL A 339 -3.96 6.22 0.23
C VAL A 339 -3.65 5.36 1.46
N GLY A 340 -2.86 4.29 1.30
CA GLY A 340 -2.29 3.48 2.39
C GLY A 340 -0.75 3.53 2.39
N GLU A 341 -0.09 2.76 3.26
CA GLU A 341 1.39 2.86 3.40
C GLU A 341 2.05 1.58 3.96
N HIS A 342 1.44 0.94 4.93
CA HIS A 342 2.00 -0.26 5.56
C HIS A 342 1.60 -1.51 4.77
N TYR A 343 2.49 -2.50 4.68
CA TYR A 343 2.40 -3.61 3.72
C TYR A 343 2.51 -5.01 4.37
N GLU A 344 2.21 -5.14 5.67
CA GLU A 344 2.08 -6.44 6.35
C GLU A 344 0.85 -7.18 5.80
N TRP A 345 1.01 -7.89 4.68
CA TRP A 345 -0.09 -8.48 3.91
C TRP A 345 -0.85 -9.59 4.66
N LYS A 346 -0.29 -10.16 5.74
CA LYS A 346 -0.96 -11.10 6.65
C LYS A 346 -1.63 -10.41 7.85
N GLU A 347 -1.65 -9.09 7.88
CA GLU A 347 -2.28 -8.25 8.90
C GLU A 347 -3.34 -7.33 8.29
N PHE A 348 -4.12 -6.64 9.13
CA PHE A 348 -4.98 -5.54 8.66
C PHE A 348 -4.19 -4.23 8.62
N SER A 349 -3.22 -4.13 7.70
CA SER A 349 -2.32 -2.98 7.53
C SER A 349 -3.05 -1.72 7.04
N THR A 350 -2.37 -0.56 7.02
CA THR A 350 -2.98 0.67 6.46
C THR A 350 -3.25 0.59 4.97
N SER A 351 -2.48 -0.22 4.21
CA SER A 351 -2.83 -0.53 2.82
C SER A 351 -4.18 -1.23 2.70
N ARG A 352 -4.46 -2.18 3.61
CA ARG A 352 -5.74 -2.88 3.65
C ARG A 352 -6.88 -2.01 4.21
N TRP A 353 -6.55 -1.10 5.12
CA TRP A 353 -7.46 -0.06 5.61
C TRP A 353 -7.92 0.85 4.45
N ALA A 354 -6.98 1.31 3.62
CA ALA A 354 -7.26 2.14 2.44
C ALA A 354 -8.04 1.40 1.35
N SER A 355 -7.65 0.17 1.00
CA SER A 355 -8.36 -0.62 -0.02
C SER A 355 -9.78 -0.99 0.41
N SER A 356 -9.98 -1.38 1.67
CA SER A 356 -11.32 -1.68 2.20
C SER A 356 -12.24 -0.45 2.14
N GLY A 357 -11.75 0.72 2.59
CA GLY A 357 -12.51 1.97 2.52
C GLY A 357 -12.80 2.40 1.08
N ALA A 358 -11.84 2.21 0.17
CA ALA A 358 -12.00 2.48 -1.25
C ALA A 358 -13.07 1.58 -1.90
N HIS A 359 -13.03 0.27 -1.64
CA HIS A 359 -13.99 -0.69 -2.18
C HIS A 359 -15.41 -0.41 -1.68
N LEU A 360 -15.57 -0.14 -0.38
CA LEU A 360 -16.87 0.26 0.20
C LEU A 360 -17.39 1.57 -0.41
N ALA A 361 -16.51 2.50 -0.77
CA ALA A 361 -16.87 3.76 -1.41
C ALA A 361 -16.95 3.68 -2.95
N GLY A 362 -16.67 2.52 -3.57
CA GLY A 362 -16.66 2.34 -5.02
C GLY A 362 -15.57 3.16 -5.73
N LYS A 363 -14.42 3.34 -5.11
CA LYS A 363 -13.28 4.11 -5.64
C LYS A 363 -12.37 3.18 -6.45
N PRO A 364 -12.10 3.49 -7.73
CA PRO A 364 -11.38 2.58 -8.61
C PRO A 364 -9.85 2.59 -8.42
N VAL A 365 -9.31 3.68 -7.87
CA VAL A 365 -7.87 3.85 -7.66
C VAL A 365 -7.59 3.93 -6.16
N VAL A 366 -6.70 3.06 -5.70
CA VAL A 366 -6.21 2.98 -4.32
C VAL A 366 -4.71 3.07 -4.37
N LEU A 367 -4.18 4.15 -3.80
CA LEU A 367 -2.77 4.48 -3.82
C LEU A 367 -2.08 3.93 -2.58
N ALA A 368 -0.78 3.68 -2.66
CA ALA A 368 0.06 3.60 -1.47
C ALA A 368 1.28 4.53 -1.56
N GLU A 369 1.63 5.15 -0.44
CA GLU A 369 3.01 5.50 -0.13
C GLU A 369 3.80 4.19 -0.01
N ALA A 370 4.71 3.93 -0.95
CA ALA A 370 5.36 2.64 -1.08
C ALA A 370 6.87 2.71 -0.83
N TRP A 371 7.39 1.62 -0.24
CA TRP A 371 8.81 1.33 0.02
C TRP A 371 9.40 1.96 1.26
N THR A 372 8.68 2.85 1.95
CA THR A 372 9.12 3.50 3.19
C THR A 372 9.73 2.47 4.16
N TRP A 373 11.03 2.64 4.43
CA TRP A 373 11.82 1.79 5.35
C TRP A 373 11.91 0.29 4.97
N ALA A 374 11.86 -0.05 3.68
CA ALA A 374 11.87 -1.44 3.19
C ALA A 374 12.96 -2.33 3.82
N ASN A 375 14.24 -1.93 3.82
CA ASN A 375 15.32 -2.66 4.50
C ASN A 375 15.99 -1.89 5.65
N LEU A 376 15.22 -1.58 6.70
CA LEU A 376 15.80 -1.11 7.98
C LEU A 376 16.95 -2.01 8.48
N PRO A 377 18.00 -1.43 9.09
CA PRO A 377 18.16 0.00 9.44
C PRO A 377 18.83 0.86 8.34
N ASN A 378 18.98 0.37 7.11
CA ASN A 378 19.84 1.00 6.11
C ASN A 378 19.07 1.49 4.88
N ARG A 379 19.12 2.79 4.62
CA ARG A 379 18.45 3.43 3.47
C ARG A 379 19.15 3.28 2.12
N PHE A 380 20.33 2.66 2.05
CA PHE A 380 21.14 2.55 0.82
C PHE A 380 21.31 1.12 0.31
N SER A 381 20.62 0.14 0.92
CA SER A 381 20.77 -1.29 0.61
C SER A 381 19.53 -1.94 0.00
N ASP A 382 18.57 -1.16 -0.48
CA ASP A 382 17.38 -1.70 -1.13
C ASP A 382 17.65 -2.03 -2.60
N THR A 383 17.43 -3.29 -2.97
CA THR A 383 17.55 -3.79 -4.35
C THR A 383 16.27 -3.54 -5.16
N LEU A 384 16.33 -3.59 -6.50
CA LEU A 384 15.12 -3.55 -7.32
C LEU A 384 14.16 -4.73 -7.03
N GLU A 385 14.71 -5.88 -6.62
CA GLU A 385 13.92 -7.05 -6.20
C GLU A 385 13.21 -6.81 -4.87
N ASP A 386 13.83 -6.12 -3.90
CA ASP A 386 13.20 -5.73 -2.64
C ASP A 386 12.04 -4.75 -2.88
N LEU A 387 12.27 -3.74 -3.74
CA LEU A 387 11.23 -2.78 -4.11
C LEU A 387 10.07 -3.47 -4.85
N LYS A 388 10.37 -4.46 -5.71
CA LYS A 388 9.36 -5.31 -6.35
C LYS A 388 8.55 -6.09 -5.31
N LEU A 389 9.22 -6.78 -4.39
CA LEU A 389 8.55 -7.55 -3.34
C LEU A 389 7.65 -6.65 -2.49
N CYS A 390 8.16 -5.52 -2.01
CA CYS A 390 7.37 -4.55 -1.25
C CYS A 390 6.12 -4.10 -2.03
N SER A 391 6.27 -3.82 -3.34
CA SER A 391 5.14 -3.48 -4.23
C SER A 391 4.11 -4.61 -4.31
N ASP A 392 4.56 -5.86 -4.43
CA ASP A 392 3.67 -7.03 -4.45
C ASP A 392 2.88 -7.18 -3.15
N LEU A 393 3.51 -6.89 -2.00
CA LEU A 393 2.84 -6.94 -0.70
C LEU A 393 1.72 -5.88 -0.59
N HIS A 394 1.92 -4.68 -1.13
CA HIS A 394 0.85 -3.69 -1.26
C HIS A 394 -0.28 -4.17 -2.18
N PHE A 395 0.06 -4.75 -3.34
CA PHE A 395 -0.94 -5.29 -4.27
C PHE A 395 -1.78 -6.41 -3.63
N LEU A 396 -1.16 -7.29 -2.81
CA LEU A 396 -1.87 -8.29 -2.01
C LEU A 396 -2.78 -7.69 -0.92
N CYS A 397 -2.60 -6.41 -0.56
CA CYS A 397 -3.49 -5.68 0.31
C CYS A 397 -4.65 -4.99 -0.44
N GLY A 398 -4.70 -5.06 -1.78
CA GLY A 398 -5.73 -4.42 -2.60
C GLY A 398 -5.34 -3.04 -3.15
N ILE A 399 -4.11 -2.58 -2.93
CA ILE A 399 -3.56 -1.38 -3.57
C ILE A 399 -3.45 -1.62 -5.08
N ASN A 400 -3.62 -0.56 -5.88
CA ASN A 400 -3.50 -0.65 -7.34
C ASN A 400 -2.83 0.56 -8.00
N ALA A 401 -2.23 1.46 -7.22
CA ALA A 401 -1.35 2.54 -7.69
C ALA A 401 -0.29 2.81 -6.62
N LEU A 402 0.91 3.25 -6.99
CA LEU A 402 2.01 3.50 -6.05
C LEU A 402 2.63 4.90 -6.24
N TYR A 403 2.94 5.55 -5.11
CA TYR A 403 4.04 6.51 -5.00
C TYR A 403 5.26 5.78 -4.47
N GLY A 404 6.28 5.62 -5.32
CA GLY A 404 7.56 5.08 -4.88
C GLY A 404 8.36 6.11 -4.08
N LEU A 405 8.78 5.76 -2.87
CA LEU A 405 9.65 6.57 -2.01
C LEU A 405 11.07 6.03 -1.99
N THR A 406 12.12 6.83 -1.82
CA THR A 406 12.17 8.30 -1.76
C THR A 406 12.98 8.83 -2.94
N TYR A 407 12.40 9.72 -3.75
CA TYR A 407 13.21 10.49 -4.71
C TYR A 407 13.59 11.82 -4.08
N ALA A 408 14.78 11.87 -3.49
CA ALA A 408 15.36 13.12 -3.03
C ALA A 408 15.83 13.97 -4.21
N TYR A 409 15.34 15.21 -4.30
CA TYR A 409 15.91 16.20 -5.19
C TYR A 409 17.40 16.36 -4.89
N SER A 410 18.24 16.26 -5.92
CA SER A 410 19.70 16.36 -5.79
C SER A 410 20.32 17.02 -7.03
N PRO A 411 20.95 18.19 -6.91
CA PRO A 411 21.69 18.77 -8.02
C PRO A 411 22.82 17.87 -8.52
N GLU A 412 23.00 17.75 -9.84
CA GLU A 412 24.04 16.89 -10.44
C GLU A 412 25.46 17.36 -10.09
N SER A 413 25.64 18.66 -9.81
CA SER A 413 26.90 19.21 -9.33
C SER A 413 27.37 18.64 -7.99
N LEU A 414 26.49 18.00 -7.22
CA LEU A 414 26.85 17.34 -5.96
C LEU A 414 27.43 15.94 -6.15
N GLY A 415 27.26 15.33 -7.34
CA GLY A 415 27.62 13.93 -7.58
C GLY A 415 26.82 12.96 -6.72
N SER A 416 27.29 11.70 -6.63
CA SER A 416 26.69 10.67 -5.78
C SER A 416 27.28 10.71 -4.36
N PRO A 417 26.46 10.67 -3.29
CA PRO A 417 25.03 10.31 -3.25
C PRO A 417 24.05 11.49 -3.37
N GLY A 418 24.54 12.71 -3.60
CA GLY A 418 23.70 13.91 -3.60
C GLY A 418 23.11 14.22 -2.22
N TRP A 419 21.87 14.67 -2.20
CA TRP A 419 21.09 14.83 -0.98
C TRP A 419 20.27 13.59 -0.70
N VAL A 420 20.19 13.21 0.58
CA VAL A 420 19.56 11.96 1.01
C VAL A 420 18.72 12.24 2.26
N PRO A 421 17.43 11.85 2.30
CA PRO A 421 16.58 12.04 3.47
C PRO A 421 17.06 11.14 4.62
N TYR A 422 16.74 11.45 5.88
CA TYR A 422 17.15 10.61 7.02
C TYR A 422 16.55 9.20 7.00
N PHE A 423 15.60 8.93 6.10
CA PHE A 423 14.88 7.67 5.95
C PHE A 423 15.13 7.06 4.58
N GLY A 424 14.78 5.79 4.43
CA GLY A 424 14.98 5.01 3.21
C GLY A 424 13.71 4.60 2.51
N PRO A 425 13.83 4.12 1.26
CA PRO A 425 15.08 3.89 0.53
C PRO A 425 15.55 5.16 -0.20
N ALA A 426 16.86 5.32 -0.38
CA ALA A 426 17.47 6.41 -1.14
C ALA A 426 17.44 6.07 -2.65
N VAL A 427 16.34 6.43 -3.32
CA VAL A 427 16.04 6.05 -4.71
C VAL A 427 16.00 7.29 -5.58
N ASN A 428 17.14 7.66 -6.17
CA ASN A 428 17.17 8.71 -7.18
C ASN A 428 18.19 8.42 -8.28
N HIS A 429 18.40 9.40 -9.15
CA HIS A 429 19.32 9.27 -10.28
C HIS A 429 20.81 9.10 -9.89
N THR A 430 21.15 9.21 -8.59
CA THR A 430 22.50 8.98 -8.08
C THR A 430 22.71 7.53 -7.61
N SER A 431 21.64 6.75 -7.50
CA SER A 431 21.69 5.32 -7.17
C SER A 431 22.27 4.53 -8.35
N PRO A 432 23.24 3.61 -8.13
CA PRO A 432 23.92 2.92 -9.23
C PRO A 432 22.98 2.17 -10.19
N TYR A 433 21.90 1.56 -9.66
CA TYR A 433 20.93 0.81 -10.46
C TYR A 433 19.91 1.66 -11.21
N TRP A 434 19.94 3.00 -11.11
CA TRP A 434 18.97 3.89 -11.77
C TRP A 434 18.77 3.62 -13.28
N PRO A 435 19.81 3.27 -14.07
CA PRO A 435 19.63 2.91 -15.49
C PRO A 435 18.67 1.73 -15.73
N TYR A 436 18.47 0.87 -14.74
CA TYR A 436 17.61 -0.32 -14.81
C TYR A 436 16.24 -0.12 -14.17
N PHE A 437 15.95 1.07 -13.62
CA PHE A 437 14.72 1.32 -12.87
C PHE A 437 13.45 1.13 -13.70
N SER A 438 13.52 1.34 -15.02
CA SER A 438 12.44 1.08 -15.97
C SER A 438 11.92 -0.36 -15.93
N HIS A 439 12.75 -1.36 -15.60
CA HIS A 439 12.28 -2.74 -15.42
C HIS A 439 11.29 -2.87 -14.27
N LEU A 440 11.60 -2.25 -13.12
CA LEU A 440 10.70 -2.20 -11.97
C LEU A 440 9.47 -1.34 -12.29
N ALA A 441 9.66 -0.16 -12.89
CA ALA A 441 8.58 0.75 -13.20
C ALA A 441 7.57 0.10 -14.17
N ASP A 442 8.02 -0.56 -15.23
CA ASP A 442 7.15 -1.25 -16.17
C ASP A 442 6.38 -2.39 -15.51
N TYR A 443 7.03 -3.19 -14.66
CA TYR A 443 6.37 -4.22 -13.88
C TYR A 443 5.24 -3.63 -13.00
N VAL A 444 5.56 -2.59 -12.23
CA VAL A 444 4.60 -1.91 -11.33
C VAL A 444 3.46 -1.27 -12.12
N ASN A 445 3.76 -0.63 -13.25
CA ASN A 445 2.80 0.01 -14.13
C ASN A 445 1.79 -1.02 -14.68
N ARG A 446 2.28 -2.19 -15.11
CA ARG A 446 1.43 -3.26 -15.65
C ARG A 446 0.57 -3.92 -14.59
N ALA A 447 1.13 -4.15 -13.39
CA ALA A 447 0.38 -4.65 -12.25
C ALA A 447 -0.73 -3.65 -11.85
N SER A 448 -0.38 -2.37 -11.71
CA SER A 448 -1.32 -1.28 -11.41
C SER A 448 -2.44 -1.20 -12.46
N TYR A 449 -2.11 -1.28 -13.75
CA TYR A 449 -3.08 -1.26 -14.84
C TYR A 449 -4.10 -2.40 -14.73
N ILE A 450 -3.65 -3.64 -14.53
CA ILE A 450 -4.54 -4.80 -14.37
C ILE A 450 -5.37 -4.71 -13.09
N LEU A 451 -4.76 -4.26 -12.00
CA LEU A 451 -5.41 -4.11 -10.70
C LEU A 451 -6.38 -2.92 -10.64
N GLN A 452 -6.48 -2.12 -11.69
CA GLN A 452 -7.51 -1.08 -11.87
C GLN A 452 -8.63 -1.51 -12.82
N GLN A 453 -8.55 -2.69 -13.44
CA GLN A 453 -9.61 -3.19 -14.30
C GLN A 453 -10.79 -3.70 -13.47
N GLY A 454 -12.01 -3.30 -13.84
CA GLY A 454 -13.24 -3.80 -13.21
C GLY A 454 -13.29 -3.60 -11.69
N LYS A 455 -14.05 -4.47 -11.03
CA LYS A 455 -14.30 -4.40 -9.58
C LYS A 455 -13.44 -5.40 -8.82
N PRO A 456 -13.01 -5.12 -7.58
CA PRO A 456 -12.43 -6.13 -6.71
C PRO A 456 -13.46 -7.23 -6.43
N VAL A 457 -12.99 -8.44 -6.14
CA VAL A 457 -13.85 -9.55 -5.68
C VAL A 457 -13.39 -9.98 -4.30
N ALA A 458 -14.26 -9.83 -3.32
CA ALA A 458 -14.09 -10.29 -1.95
C ALA A 458 -15.42 -10.82 -1.43
N ASP A 459 -15.46 -12.10 -1.04
CA ASP A 459 -16.68 -12.73 -0.52
C ASP A 459 -16.85 -12.55 1.00
N ILE A 460 -15.79 -12.11 1.69
CA ILE A 460 -15.73 -12.03 3.14
C ILE A 460 -15.63 -10.57 3.56
N GLY A 461 -16.56 -10.12 4.40
CA GLY A 461 -16.42 -8.90 5.18
C GLY A 461 -15.82 -9.22 6.55
N LEU A 462 -14.74 -8.56 6.95
CA LEU A 462 -14.14 -8.69 8.29
C LEU A 462 -14.59 -7.51 9.15
N TYR A 463 -15.38 -7.75 10.20
CA TYR A 463 -15.80 -6.70 11.12
C TYR A 463 -14.62 -6.24 11.98
N LEU A 464 -14.24 -4.98 11.86
CA LEU A 464 -13.09 -4.43 12.57
C LEU A 464 -13.47 -4.15 14.04
N PRO A 465 -12.68 -4.58 15.03
CA PRO A 465 -12.92 -4.34 16.47
C PRO A 465 -12.65 -2.88 16.90
N ALA A 466 -13.18 -1.89 16.16
CA ALA A 466 -12.93 -0.47 16.39
C ALA A 466 -13.49 0.00 17.74
N GLU A 467 -14.69 -0.46 18.13
CA GLU A 467 -15.33 -0.05 19.38
C GLU A 467 -14.57 -0.58 20.60
N ASP A 468 -14.06 -1.81 20.53
CA ASP A 468 -13.20 -2.37 21.57
C ASP A 468 -11.87 -1.61 21.66
N ALA A 469 -11.27 -1.25 20.52
CA ALA A 469 -10.05 -0.44 20.48
C ALA A 469 -10.28 0.95 21.11
N MET A 470 -11.40 1.61 20.78
CA MET A 470 -11.78 2.90 21.36
C MET A 470 -12.09 2.81 22.86
N ALA A 471 -12.77 1.76 23.30
CA ALA A 471 -13.12 1.56 24.71
C ALA A 471 -11.89 1.37 25.62
N GLU A 472 -10.82 0.77 25.09
CA GLU A 472 -9.60 0.48 25.84
C GLU A 472 -8.52 1.55 25.70
N ALA A 473 -8.61 2.38 24.67
CA ALA A 473 -7.64 3.43 24.40
C ALA A 473 -7.49 4.42 25.57
N PRO A 474 -6.25 4.85 25.88
CA PRO A 474 -6.03 5.92 26.85
C PRO A 474 -6.52 7.26 26.26
N PRO A 475 -6.93 8.24 27.07
CA PRO A 475 -7.51 9.51 26.58
C PRO A 475 -6.50 10.46 25.94
N GLU A 476 -5.20 10.18 26.05
CA GLU A 476 -4.14 11.03 25.50
C GLU A 476 -3.95 10.84 24.00
N GLN A 477 -4.15 9.62 23.49
CA GLN A 477 -3.89 9.31 22.09
C GLN A 477 -4.50 7.96 21.67
N LEU A 478 -5.03 7.93 20.45
CA LEU A 478 -5.47 6.71 19.77
C LEU A 478 -5.02 6.76 18.31
N LEU A 479 -4.24 5.77 17.90
CA LEU A 479 -4.00 5.42 16.50
C LEU A 479 -4.95 4.27 16.15
N LEU A 480 -6.14 4.59 15.63
CA LEU A 480 -7.23 3.61 15.54
C LEU A 480 -6.89 2.42 14.65
N ASN A 481 -6.28 2.67 13.50
CA ASN A 481 -5.83 1.66 12.56
C ASN A 481 -4.86 0.66 13.21
N TRP A 482 -3.88 1.12 13.98
CA TRP A 482 -2.93 0.25 14.69
C TRP A 482 -3.60 -0.48 15.85
N ALA A 483 -4.42 0.21 16.65
CA ALA A 483 -5.13 -0.42 17.76
C ALA A 483 -6.07 -1.54 17.29
N VAL A 484 -6.69 -1.39 16.11
CA VAL A 484 -7.49 -2.43 15.45
C VAL A 484 -6.61 -3.57 14.95
N ARG A 485 -5.53 -3.28 14.22
CA ARG A 485 -4.56 -4.28 13.72
C ARG A 485 -3.98 -5.12 14.85
N ASP A 486 -3.42 -4.48 15.87
CA ASP A 486 -2.70 -5.12 16.97
C ASP A 486 -3.61 -6.05 17.77
N ARG A 487 -4.91 -5.75 17.83
CA ARG A 487 -5.91 -6.59 18.48
C ARG A 487 -6.18 -7.91 17.76
N MET A 488 -5.92 -7.95 16.46
CA MET A 488 -6.06 -9.13 15.61
C MET A 488 -4.72 -9.86 15.39
N SER A 489 -3.59 -9.18 15.61
CA SER A 489 -2.26 -9.78 15.49
C SER A 489 -2.09 -10.97 16.44
N SER A 490 -1.49 -12.03 15.93
CA SER A 490 -1.31 -13.29 16.67
C SER A 490 0.09 -13.46 17.25
N ASN A 491 1.08 -12.73 16.74
CA ASN A 491 2.47 -12.75 17.23
C ASN A 491 2.96 -11.40 17.78
N GLY A 492 2.02 -10.54 18.18
CA GLY A 492 2.30 -9.28 18.89
C GLY A 492 2.23 -8.05 17.99
N ALA A 493 2.25 -6.87 18.59
CA ALA A 493 2.15 -5.62 17.84
C ALA A 493 3.30 -5.52 16.81
N PRO A 494 2.99 -5.45 15.50
CA PRO A 494 4.01 -5.27 14.48
C PRO A 494 4.74 -3.93 14.65
N PRO A 495 6.08 -3.89 14.49
CA PRO A 495 6.81 -2.66 14.25
C PRO A 495 6.24 -1.93 13.04
N GLU A 496 6.54 -0.64 12.93
CA GLU A 496 5.98 0.22 11.91
C GLU A 496 6.33 -0.21 10.48
N PHE A 497 7.59 -0.61 10.22
CA PHE A 497 8.05 -0.91 8.86
C PHE A 497 9.07 -2.05 8.77
N GLY A 498 9.38 -2.45 7.53
CA GLY A 498 10.48 -3.34 7.16
C GLY A 498 9.99 -4.63 6.52
N LEU A 499 10.61 -5.04 5.40
CA LEU A 499 10.28 -6.27 4.68
C LEU A 499 10.34 -7.51 5.58
N LYS A 500 11.35 -7.58 6.45
CA LYS A 500 11.46 -8.66 7.45
C LYS A 500 10.26 -8.70 8.39
N ASN A 501 9.77 -7.54 8.82
CA ASN A 501 8.61 -7.43 9.70
C ASN A 501 7.34 -7.79 8.94
N ALA A 502 7.15 -7.28 7.72
CA ALA A 502 5.99 -7.58 6.89
C ALA A 502 5.83 -9.06 6.50
N LEU A 503 6.93 -9.81 6.46
CA LEU A 503 6.92 -11.26 6.23
C LEU A 503 6.78 -12.08 7.53
N HIS A 504 7.04 -11.48 8.69
CA HIS A 504 7.02 -12.15 9.99
C HIS A 504 5.68 -12.01 10.73
N TYR A 505 5.15 -10.79 10.80
CA TYR A 505 3.94 -10.50 11.58
C TYR A 505 2.68 -10.96 10.86
N GLU A 506 1.77 -11.56 11.61
CA GLU A 506 0.56 -12.14 11.07
C GLU A 506 -0.60 -12.19 12.07
N SER A 507 -1.80 -12.02 11.52
CA SER A 507 -3.06 -12.29 12.21
C SER A 507 -3.61 -13.64 11.77
N ASN A 508 -3.94 -14.53 12.71
CA ASN A 508 -4.50 -15.84 12.40
C ASN A 508 -5.81 -15.74 11.60
N VAL A 509 -6.69 -14.77 11.89
CA VAL A 509 -7.94 -14.59 11.12
C VAL A 509 -7.64 -14.17 9.68
N VAL A 510 -6.75 -13.19 9.49
CA VAL A 510 -6.35 -12.71 8.16
C VAL A 510 -5.63 -13.81 7.37
N LYS A 511 -4.63 -14.45 7.98
CA LYS A 511 -3.85 -15.54 7.38
C LYS A 511 -4.76 -16.68 6.95
N THR A 512 -5.68 -17.11 7.81
CA THR A 512 -6.61 -18.20 7.50
C THR A 512 -7.50 -17.87 6.31
N ILE A 513 -7.96 -16.62 6.19
CA ILE A 513 -8.75 -16.18 5.05
C ILE A 513 -7.93 -16.26 3.75
N ILE A 514 -6.79 -15.56 3.69
CA ILE A 514 -6.05 -15.34 2.43
C ILE A 514 -5.31 -16.58 1.94
N THR A 515 -4.82 -17.43 2.85
CA THR A 515 -4.10 -18.66 2.47
C THR A 515 -5.05 -19.78 2.05
N ASN A 516 -6.36 -19.68 2.35
CA ASN A 516 -7.34 -20.71 2.01
C ASN A 516 -8.22 -20.35 0.80
N GLY A 517 -7.75 -19.44 -0.06
CA GLY A 517 -8.40 -19.19 -1.34
C GLY A 517 -9.49 -18.13 -1.31
N TYR A 518 -9.53 -17.27 -0.28
CA TYR A 518 -10.50 -16.19 -0.16
C TYR A 518 -9.81 -14.82 -0.15
N SER A 519 -10.52 -13.80 -0.61
CA SER A 519 -10.18 -12.40 -0.41
C SER A 519 -11.22 -11.74 0.51
N PHE A 520 -10.84 -10.64 1.16
CA PHE A 520 -11.69 -9.97 2.13
C PHE A 520 -11.44 -8.46 2.14
N ASP A 521 -12.44 -7.73 2.63
CA ASP A 521 -12.36 -6.32 2.98
C ASP A 521 -12.83 -6.10 4.42
N GLY A 522 -12.32 -5.07 5.08
CA GLY A 522 -12.79 -4.65 6.40
C GLY A 522 -14.10 -3.87 6.34
N VAL A 523 -14.95 -4.07 7.34
CA VAL A 523 -16.18 -3.29 7.59
C VAL A 523 -16.19 -2.84 9.05
N ASP A 524 -16.81 -1.70 9.34
CA ASP A 524 -16.86 -1.15 10.69
C ASP A 524 -18.28 -0.69 11.06
N ALA A 525 -18.45 -0.24 12.30
CA ALA A 525 -19.73 0.29 12.80
C ALA A 525 -20.26 1.51 12.01
N PHE A 526 -19.41 2.20 11.25
CA PHE A 526 -19.77 3.39 10.47
C PHE A 526 -20.30 3.03 9.08
N THR A 527 -19.88 1.90 8.53
CA THR A 527 -20.26 1.43 7.19
C THR A 527 -21.33 0.36 7.23
N LEU A 528 -21.23 -0.58 8.18
CA LEU A 528 -22.10 -1.75 8.22
C LEU A 528 -23.60 -1.41 8.26
N PRO A 529 -24.08 -0.47 9.10
CA PRO A 529 -25.51 -0.13 9.14
C PRO A 529 -26.05 0.43 7.82
N GLU A 530 -25.21 1.01 6.96
CA GLU A 530 -25.58 1.61 5.67
C GLU A 530 -25.65 0.58 4.53
N MET A 531 -25.10 -0.62 4.73
CA MET A 531 -25.02 -1.64 3.67
C MET A 531 -26.40 -2.21 3.31
N GLU A 532 -26.59 -2.53 2.02
CA GLU A 532 -27.78 -3.21 1.52
C GLU A 532 -27.66 -4.72 1.74
N VAL A 533 -28.73 -5.35 2.23
CA VAL A 533 -28.85 -6.82 2.27
C VAL A 533 -29.78 -7.29 1.16
N ARG A 534 -29.21 -7.98 0.16
CA ARG A 534 -29.95 -8.53 -0.98
C ARG A 534 -29.40 -9.89 -1.39
N ASP A 535 -30.31 -10.84 -1.65
CA ASP A 535 -29.98 -12.20 -2.12
C ASP A 535 -29.04 -12.97 -1.16
N GLY A 536 -29.21 -12.78 0.15
CA GLY A 536 -28.33 -13.36 1.17
C GLY A 536 -26.90 -12.80 1.16
N ARG A 537 -26.70 -11.62 0.54
CA ARG A 537 -25.41 -10.93 0.47
C ARG A 537 -25.49 -9.52 1.04
N GLN A 538 -24.38 -9.04 1.58
CA GLN A 538 -24.25 -7.70 2.15
C GLN A 538 -23.38 -6.81 1.26
N ARG A 539 -23.92 -5.69 0.77
CA ARG A 539 -23.38 -4.93 -0.36
C ARG A 539 -23.24 -3.45 -0.06
N MET A 540 -22.13 -2.85 -0.51
CA MET A 540 -21.88 -1.40 -0.49
C MET A 540 -20.72 -1.08 -1.44
N GLY A 541 -20.87 -0.05 -2.28
CA GLY A 541 -19.85 0.29 -3.27
C GLY A 541 -19.56 -0.87 -4.22
N ASP A 542 -18.32 -1.34 -4.23
CA ASP A 542 -17.86 -2.52 -4.97
C ASP A 542 -17.85 -3.80 -4.14
N CYS A 543 -18.07 -3.72 -2.83
CA CYS A 543 -18.11 -4.88 -1.94
C CYS A 543 -19.43 -5.66 -2.09
N ASP A 544 -19.32 -6.98 -2.11
CA ASP A 544 -20.44 -7.92 -2.16
C ASP A 544 -20.11 -9.15 -1.31
N PHE A 545 -20.50 -9.17 -0.03
CA PHE A 545 -20.08 -10.21 0.92
C PHE A 545 -21.12 -11.33 1.07
N ALA A 546 -20.67 -12.58 0.95
CA ALA A 546 -21.44 -13.79 1.29
C ALA A 546 -21.33 -14.16 2.78
N VAL A 547 -20.23 -13.74 3.40
CA VAL A 547 -19.88 -14.08 4.77
C VAL A 547 -19.40 -12.82 5.49
N VAL A 548 -19.79 -12.65 6.75
CA VAL A 548 -19.17 -11.67 7.64
C VAL A 548 -18.50 -12.41 8.80
N VAL A 549 -17.25 -12.03 9.12
CA VAL A 549 -16.46 -12.59 10.22
C VAL A 549 -16.33 -11.55 11.34
N LEU A 550 -16.62 -11.97 12.57
CA LEU A 550 -16.45 -11.21 13.81
C LEU A 550 -15.21 -11.73 14.56
N PRO A 551 -14.05 -11.05 14.48
CA PRO A 551 -12.79 -11.54 15.02
C PRO A 551 -12.66 -11.23 16.52
N ASN A 552 -12.93 -12.21 17.38
CA ASN A 552 -12.67 -12.13 18.83
C ASN A 552 -13.22 -10.85 19.53
N LEU A 553 -14.44 -10.44 19.18
CA LEU A 553 -15.06 -9.20 19.66
C LEU A 553 -15.62 -9.31 21.09
N THR A 554 -15.39 -8.29 21.92
CA THR A 554 -16.09 -8.14 23.22
C THR A 554 -17.34 -7.29 23.05
N GLY A 555 -17.19 -6.10 22.48
CA GLY A 555 -18.25 -5.16 22.17
C GLY A 555 -18.61 -5.16 20.68
N ILE A 556 -19.86 -4.84 20.37
CA ILE A 556 -20.33 -4.58 19.00
C ILE A 556 -21.40 -3.47 19.01
N ASP A 557 -21.37 -2.59 18.02
CA ASP A 557 -22.41 -1.57 17.84
C ASP A 557 -23.80 -2.23 17.63
N PRO A 558 -24.83 -1.82 18.39
CA PRO A 558 -26.16 -2.42 18.26
C PRO A 558 -26.80 -2.28 16.88
N ALA A 559 -26.57 -1.19 16.16
CA ALA A 559 -27.10 -1.00 14.81
C ALA A 559 -26.37 -1.91 13.82
N ALA A 560 -25.06 -2.06 13.97
CA ALA A 560 -24.28 -3.02 13.19
C ALA A 560 -24.78 -4.46 13.42
N LEU A 561 -24.96 -4.89 14.67
CA LEU A 561 -25.46 -6.23 14.99
C LEU A 561 -26.88 -6.48 14.45
N ARG A 562 -27.77 -5.48 14.49
CA ARG A 562 -29.11 -5.58 13.86
C ARG A 562 -29.02 -5.79 12.36
N ARG A 563 -28.09 -5.09 11.68
CA ARG A 563 -27.86 -5.30 10.24
C ARG A 563 -27.33 -6.71 9.96
N LEU A 564 -26.44 -7.24 10.80
CA LEU A 564 -25.97 -8.62 10.68
C LEU A 564 -27.08 -9.64 10.93
N ALA A 565 -28.00 -9.35 11.85
CA ALA A 565 -29.16 -10.19 12.06
C ALA A 565 -30.05 -10.25 10.81
N GLU A 566 -30.35 -9.10 10.19
CA GLU A 566 -31.06 -9.05 8.90
C GLU A 566 -30.30 -9.81 7.80
N PHE A 567 -28.97 -9.65 7.75
CA PHE A 567 -28.11 -10.36 6.80
C PHE A 567 -28.25 -11.88 6.92
N VAL A 568 -28.18 -12.40 8.15
CA VAL A 568 -28.36 -13.83 8.42
C VAL A 568 -29.79 -14.27 8.10
N GLU A 569 -30.82 -13.53 8.53
CA GLU A 569 -32.22 -13.85 8.24
C GLU A 569 -32.49 -13.99 6.73
N ARG A 570 -31.85 -13.14 5.91
CA ARG A 570 -32.00 -13.12 4.46
C ARG A 570 -31.10 -14.11 3.70
N GLY A 571 -30.34 -14.96 4.39
CA GLY A 571 -29.55 -16.03 3.75
C GLY A 571 -28.03 -15.91 3.93
N GLY A 572 -27.55 -14.83 4.54
CA GLY A 572 -26.14 -14.59 4.82
C GLY A 572 -25.53 -15.55 5.84
N SER A 573 -24.20 -15.59 5.88
CA SER A 573 -23.46 -16.39 6.86
C SER A 573 -22.62 -15.51 7.78
N LEU A 574 -22.85 -15.62 9.08
CA LEU A 574 -22.08 -14.91 10.09
C LEU A 574 -21.15 -15.89 10.82
N ILE A 575 -19.88 -15.53 11.03
CA ILE A 575 -18.93 -16.34 11.77
C ILE A 575 -18.35 -15.50 12.90
N ALA A 576 -18.41 -15.95 14.15
CA ALA A 576 -17.71 -15.34 15.28
C ALA A 576 -16.55 -16.24 15.72
N THR A 577 -15.36 -15.67 15.88
CA THR A 577 -14.16 -16.42 16.27
C THR A 577 -13.84 -16.22 17.75
N ARG A 578 -13.39 -17.29 18.42
CA ARG A 578 -12.88 -17.37 19.80
C ARG A 578 -13.90 -17.06 20.91
N ARG A 579 -14.72 -16.03 20.72
CA ARG A 579 -15.80 -15.61 21.62
C ARG A 579 -16.97 -15.03 20.84
N LEU A 580 -18.12 -14.91 21.51
CA LEU A 580 -19.27 -14.15 21.02
C LEU A 580 -19.23 -12.73 21.61
N PRO A 581 -19.77 -11.71 20.90
CA PRO A 581 -19.95 -10.39 21.49
C PRO A 581 -20.86 -10.44 22.73
N GLU A 582 -20.53 -9.68 23.76
CA GLU A 582 -21.21 -9.74 25.07
C GLU A 582 -21.84 -8.40 25.49
N THR A 583 -21.41 -7.30 24.87
CA THR A 583 -21.80 -5.95 25.29
C THR A 583 -21.90 -4.98 24.11
N ALA A 584 -22.50 -3.83 24.37
CA ALA A 584 -22.30 -2.61 23.60
C ALA A 584 -21.56 -1.60 24.51
N TRP A 585 -20.64 -0.83 23.94
CA TRP A 585 -19.97 0.28 24.63
C TRP A 585 -20.78 1.57 24.46
N GLY A 586 -20.76 2.41 25.48
CA GLY A 586 -21.38 3.74 25.49
C GLY A 586 -22.39 3.91 26.62
N LEU A 587 -22.59 5.15 27.08
CA LEU A 587 -23.46 5.43 28.24
C LEU A 587 -24.92 5.65 27.85
N HIS A 588 -25.19 6.12 26.64
CA HIS A 588 -26.56 6.35 26.20
C HIS A 588 -27.31 5.05 26.04
N GLN A 589 -28.45 4.94 26.72
CA GLN A 589 -29.28 3.72 26.72
C GLN A 589 -28.48 2.45 27.05
N ARG A 590 -27.45 2.57 27.90
CA ARG A 590 -26.46 1.51 28.16
C ARG A 590 -27.07 0.14 28.43
N GLU A 591 -27.99 0.06 29.38
CA GLU A 591 -28.61 -1.22 29.77
C GLU A 591 -29.49 -1.80 28.66
N GLU A 592 -30.21 -0.95 27.93
CA GLU A 592 -31.03 -1.35 26.78
C GLU A 592 -30.16 -1.89 25.64
N ASN A 593 -29.08 -1.19 25.31
CA ASN A 593 -28.14 -1.59 24.26
C ASN A 593 -27.40 -2.89 24.60
N ARG A 594 -26.96 -3.05 25.86
CA ARG A 594 -26.34 -4.30 26.35
C ARG A 594 -27.34 -5.47 26.32
N ALA A 595 -28.58 -5.22 26.73
CA ALA A 595 -29.63 -6.24 26.66
C ALA A 595 -29.95 -6.62 25.20
N ALA A 596 -29.98 -5.65 24.29
CA ALA A 596 -30.21 -5.89 22.86
C ALA A 596 -29.09 -6.74 22.24
N VAL A 597 -27.82 -6.45 22.53
CA VAL A 597 -26.68 -7.26 22.06
C VAL A 597 -26.80 -8.69 22.57
N LYS A 598 -27.00 -8.89 23.88
CA LYS A 598 -27.14 -10.24 24.46
C LYS A 598 -28.28 -11.03 23.84
N LYS A 599 -29.43 -10.37 23.63
CA LYS A 599 -30.60 -10.99 23.00
C LYS A 599 -30.30 -11.41 21.56
N LEU A 600 -29.80 -10.49 20.73
CA LEU A 600 -29.53 -10.76 19.31
C LEU A 600 -28.43 -11.83 19.14
N VAL A 601 -27.38 -11.80 19.96
CA VAL A 601 -26.33 -12.82 19.94
C VAL A 601 -26.90 -14.20 20.29
N ALA A 602 -27.76 -14.29 21.31
CA ALA A 602 -28.42 -15.55 21.67
C ALA A 602 -29.36 -16.06 20.55
N GLU A 603 -30.09 -15.17 19.89
CA GLU A 603 -30.97 -15.50 18.75
C GLU A 603 -30.16 -15.97 17.53
N LEU A 604 -29.01 -15.34 17.26
CA LEU A 604 -28.17 -15.66 16.11
C LEU A 604 -27.40 -16.96 16.29
N PHE A 605 -26.70 -17.12 17.42
CA PHE A 605 -25.75 -18.22 17.63
C PHE A 605 -26.31 -19.39 18.44
N GLY A 606 -27.44 -19.22 19.13
CA GLY A 606 -27.98 -20.24 20.02
C GLY A 606 -27.02 -20.60 21.17
N PRO A 607 -27.22 -21.75 21.84
CA PRO A 607 -26.35 -22.19 22.92
C PRO A 607 -25.00 -22.68 22.38
N VAL A 608 -23.90 -22.08 22.87
CA VAL A 608 -22.53 -22.51 22.58
C VAL A 608 -21.92 -23.19 23.83
N PRO A 609 -21.68 -24.51 23.80
CA PRO A 609 -21.05 -25.20 24.92
C PRO A 609 -19.64 -24.67 25.21
N ARG A 610 -19.27 -24.61 26.48
CA ARG A 610 -17.92 -24.20 26.89
C ARG A 610 -16.88 -25.13 26.26
N GLY A 611 -15.88 -24.55 25.59
CA GLY A 611 -14.82 -25.30 24.92
C GLY A 611 -15.21 -25.92 23.57
N ALA A 612 -16.38 -25.60 23.02
CA ALA A 612 -16.75 -26.03 21.67
C ALA A 612 -15.78 -25.47 20.63
N SER A 613 -15.36 -26.31 19.68
CA SER A 613 -14.53 -25.88 18.55
C SER A 613 -15.36 -25.28 17.41
N LEU A 614 -16.55 -25.81 17.14
CA LEU A 614 -17.40 -25.32 16.07
C LEU A 614 -18.88 -25.57 16.39
N VAL A 615 -19.70 -24.52 16.40
CA VAL A 615 -21.15 -24.60 16.60
C VAL A 615 -21.84 -23.83 15.49
N GLU A 616 -22.74 -24.49 14.76
CA GLU A 616 -23.55 -23.87 13.71
C GLU A 616 -25.00 -23.76 14.19
N HIS A 617 -25.60 -22.59 14.03
CA HIS A 617 -27.00 -22.33 14.31
C HIS A 617 -27.68 -21.75 13.06
N ARG A 618 -28.85 -22.31 12.72
CA ARG A 618 -29.65 -21.84 11.58
C ARG A 618 -30.63 -20.78 12.06
N CYS A 619 -30.62 -19.63 11.39
CA CYS A 619 -31.50 -18.51 11.70
C CYS A 619 -32.03 -17.91 10.39
N GLY A 620 -33.36 -17.85 10.26
CA GLY A 620 -34.02 -17.52 8.99
C GLY A 620 -33.54 -18.43 7.85
N ASN A 621 -33.16 -17.83 6.72
CA ASN A 621 -32.62 -18.54 5.56
C ASN A 621 -31.09 -18.74 5.61
N GLY A 622 -30.41 -18.10 6.56
CA GLY A 622 -28.96 -18.12 6.67
C GLY A 622 -28.46 -18.96 7.84
N ARG A 623 -27.29 -18.60 8.36
CA ARG A 623 -26.69 -19.26 9.51
C ARG A 623 -25.69 -18.37 10.25
N ALA A 624 -25.53 -18.63 11.54
CA ALA A 624 -24.41 -18.12 12.34
C ALA A 624 -23.54 -19.29 12.84
N ILE A 625 -22.23 -19.10 12.86
CA ILE A 625 -21.26 -20.11 13.25
C ILE A 625 -20.32 -19.54 14.30
N PHE A 626 -20.23 -20.19 15.46
CA PHE A 626 -19.13 -19.97 16.39
C PHE A 626 -17.95 -20.88 16.02
N ALA A 627 -16.77 -20.28 15.83
CA ALA A 627 -15.50 -20.97 15.63
C ALA A 627 -14.58 -20.72 16.84
N GLY A 628 -14.20 -21.77 17.57
CA GLY A 628 -13.42 -21.66 18.81
C GLY A 628 -11.99 -21.15 18.63
N ASP A 629 -11.45 -21.22 17.41
CA ASP A 629 -10.13 -20.73 17.04
C ASP A 629 -10.12 -20.17 15.60
N GLU A 630 -9.11 -19.37 15.30
CA GLU A 630 -8.96 -18.65 14.02
C GLU A 630 -8.16 -19.41 12.97
N LEU A 631 -7.74 -20.64 13.25
CA LEU A 631 -6.96 -21.48 12.33
C LEU A 631 -7.81 -22.64 11.80
N ALA A 632 -7.98 -23.70 12.59
CA ALA A 632 -8.67 -24.91 12.19
C ALA A 632 -10.19 -24.70 12.13
N SER A 633 -10.77 -24.09 13.16
CA SER A 633 -12.22 -23.95 13.25
C SER A 633 -12.77 -22.92 12.27
N LEU A 634 -12.10 -21.76 12.14
CA LEU A 634 -12.44 -20.75 11.13
C LEU A 634 -12.32 -21.30 9.70
N ARG A 635 -11.22 -21.99 9.36
CA ARG A 635 -11.05 -22.63 8.04
C ARG A 635 -12.19 -23.58 7.73
N LYS A 636 -12.58 -24.42 8.70
CA LYS A 636 -13.69 -25.35 8.57
C LYS A 636 -15.04 -24.64 8.44
N ALA A 637 -15.24 -23.53 9.15
CA ALA A 637 -16.45 -22.71 9.05
C ALA A 637 -16.58 -22.11 7.65
N LEU A 638 -15.53 -21.46 7.14
CA LEU A 638 -15.51 -20.84 5.81
C LEU A 638 -15.85 -21.87 4.71
N GLY A 639 -15.15 -23.01 4.71
CA GLY A 639 -15.38 -24.07 3.71
C GLY A 639 -16.78 -24.70 3.74
N ARG A 640 -17.59 -24.48 4.78
CA ARG A 640 -19.00 -24.92 4.85
C ARG A 640 -19.98 -23.93 4.24
N VAL A 641 -19.63 -22.65 4.19
CA VAL A 641 -20.58 -21.56 3.91
C VAL A 641 -20.31 -20.84 2.61
N CYS A 642 -19.05 -20.79 2.17
CA CYS A 642 -18.66 -20.15 0.94
C CYS A 642 -17.61 -21.01 0.23
N PRO A 643 -17.78 -21.36 -1.06
CA PRO A 643 -16.68 -21.92 -1.83
C PRO A 643 -15.56 -20.88 -1.96
N PRO A 644 -14.27 -21.28 -1.89
CA PRO A 644 -13.16 -20.38 -2.12
C PRO A 644 -13.18 -19.87 -3.57
N ASP A 645 -12.59 -18.70 -3.77
CA ASP A 645 -12.42 -18.10 -5.09
C ASP A 645 -11.29 -18.78 -5.88
N ILE A 646 -10.25 -19.24 -5.18
CA ILE A 646 -9.29 -20.22 -5.68
C ILE A 646 -9.26 -21.42 -4.74
N ARG A 647 -9.60 -22.61 -5.25
CA ARG A 647 -9.42 -23.86 -4.49
C ARG A 647 -8.04 -24.44 -4.75
N PHE A 648 -7.15 -24.32 -3.77
CA PHE A 648 -5.85 -25.00 -3.78
C PHE A 648 -5.99 -26.45 -3.33
N ALA A 649 -5.33 -27.37 -4.04
CA ALA A 649 -5.19 -28.76 -3.58
C ALA A 649 -4.40 -28.81 -2.27
N GLU A 650 -3.31 -28.04 -2.21
CA GLU A 650 -2.49 -27.82 -1.02
C GLU A 650 -2.25 -26.31 -0.87
N PRO A 651 -2.80 -25.66 0.17
CA PRO A 651 -2.53 -24.26 0.47
C PRO A 651 -1.07 -23.98 0.79
N SER A 652 -0.57 -22.79 0.43
CA SER A 652 0.73 -22.28 0.85
C SER A 652 0.57 -21.01 1.67
N GLU A 653 1.26 -20.91 2.81
CA GLU A 653 1.29 -19.68 3.61
C GLU A 653 2.17 -18.57 2.98
N GLN A 654 2.82 -18.86 1.86
CA GLN A 654 3.70 -17.96 1.12
C GLN A 654 3.07 -17.45 -0.19
N VAL A 655 1.84 -17.88 -0.50
CA VAL A 655 1.14 -17.47 -1.73
C VAL A 655 -0.20 -16.88 -1.37
N SER A 656 -0.51 -15.74 -1.97
CA SER A 656 -1.81 -15.11 -1.91
C SER A 656 -2.15 -14.50 -3.27
N PHE A 657 -3.39 -14.02 -3.40
CA PHE A 657 -3.89 -13.43 -4.63
C PHE A 657 -4.87 -12.29 -4.36
N VAL A 658 -5.08 -11.49 -5.41
CA VAL A 658 -6.23 -10.59 -5.52
C VAL A 658 -6.94 -10.84 -6.85
N HIS A 659 -8.26 -10.69 -6.83
CA HIS A 659 -9.12 -10.96 -7.98
C HIS A 659 -9.89 -9.69 -8.38
N ARG A 660 -9.89 -9.40 -9.68
CA ARG A 660 -10.71 -8.36 -10.28
C ARG A 660 -11.64 -8.90 -11.36
N ARG A 661 -12.88 -8.44 -11.32
CA ARG A 661 -13.92 -8.80 -12.29
C ARG A 661 -14.29 -7.62 -13.17
N ALA A 662 -13.87 -7.68 -14.42
CA ALA A 662 -14.32 -6.81 -15.50
C ALA A 662 -15.52 -7.44 -16.23
N THR A 663 -16.13 -6.70 -17.16
CA THR A 663 -17.36 -7.12 -17.87
C THR A 663 -17.24 -8.50 -18.51
N ASN A 664 -16.14 -8.74 -19.24
CA ASN A 664 -15.93 -9.98 -20.01
C ASN A 664 -14.66 -10.74 -19.59
N CYS A 665 -14.03 -10.36 -18.48
CA CYS A 665 -12.77 -10.94 -18.04
C CYS A 665 -12.63 -10.92 -16.52
N ASP A 666 -12.03 -11.97 -15.95
CA ASP A 666 -11.52 -11.99 -14.58
C ASP A 666 -9.99 -11.93 -14.60
N TYR A 667 -9.38 -11.11 -13.74
CA TYR A 667 -7.93 -11.01 -13.58
C TYR A 667 -7.54 -11.47 -12.18
N TYR A 668 -6.63 -12.44 -12.11
CA TYR A 668 -6.03 -12.92 -10.88
C TYR A 668 -4.57 -12.53 -10.85
N PHE A 669 -4.16 -11.71 -9.88
CA PHE A 669 -2.76 -11.46 -9.56
C PHE A 669 -2.39 -12.36 -8.39
N LEU A 670 -1.39 -13.23 -8.57
CA LEU A 670 -0.86 -14.10 -7.52
C LEU A 670 0.60 -13.74 -7.26
N ALA A 671 1.04 -13.78 -6.02
CA ALA A 671 2.42 -13.55 -5.65
C ALA A 671 2.93 -14.62 -4.69
N ASN A 672 4.16 -15.10 -4.95
CA ASN A 672 4.94 -15.89 -4.00
C ASN A 672 5.83 -14.94 -3.19
N THR A 673 5.68 -14.92 -1.87
CA THR A 673 6.44 -14.02 -0.99
C THR A 673 7.69 -14.69 -0.42
N SER A 674 8.02 -15.91 -0.85
CA SER A 674 9.19 -16.67 -0.38
C SER A 674 10.31 -16.72 -1.42
N THR A 675 11.54 -16.95 -0.94
CA THR A 675 12.71 -17.19 -1.79
C THR A 675 12.75 -18.59 -2.40
N GLU A 676 11.72 -19.41 -2.16
CA GLU A 676 11.61 -20.77 -2.66
C GLU A 676 10.51 -20.87 -3.71
N SER A 677 10.67 -21.77 -4.68
CA SER A 677 9.62 -22.00 -5.68
C SER A 677 8.40 -22.68 -5.05
N GLN A 678 7.20 -22.24 -5.44
CA GLN A 678 5.92 -22.79 -4.99
C GLN A 678 5.23 -23.51 -6.15
N ARG A 679 5.03 -24.83 -6.02
CA ARG A 679 4.23 -25.61 -6.98
C ARG A 679 2.77 -25.59 -6.54
N LEU A 680 1.89 -25.13 -7.42
CA LEU A 680 0.48 -24.92 -7.12
C LEU A 680 -0.40 -25.76 -8.04
N ASP A 681 -1.46 -26.31 -7.45
CA ASP A 681 -2.57 -26.94 -8.14
C ASP A 681 -3.86 -26.24 -7.68
N ALA A 682 -4.41 -25.40 -8.56
CA ALA A 682 -5.38 -24.38 -8.20
C ALA A 682 -6.57 -24.38 -9.18
N GLU A 683 -7.79 -24.53 -8.65
CA GLU A 683 -9.05 -24.37 -9.38
C GLU A 683 -9.62 -22.97 -9.15
N PHE A 684 -9.73 -22.19 -10.23
CA PHE A 684 -10.19 -20.81 -10.23
C PHE A 684 -11.70 -20.75 -10.48
N ARG A 685 -12.41 -19.95 -9.67
CA ARG A 685 -13.86 -19.70 -9.80
C ARG A 685 -14.15 -18.61 -10.85
N SER A 686 -13.68 -18.85 -12.08
CA SER A 686 -13.77 -17.93 -13.21
C SER A 686 -14.95 -18.19 -14.16
N GLY A 687 -15.78 -19.20 -13.87
CA GLY A 687 -16.83 -19.67 -14.78
C GLY A 687 -16.24 -20.29 -16.06
N ALA A 688 -17.07 -20.55 -17.07
CA ALA A 688 -16.68 -21.22 -18.32
C ALA A 688 -15.80 -20.35 -19.26
N ARG A 689 -14.79 -19.68 -18.70
CA ARG A 689 -13.85 -18.78 -19.37
C ARG A 689 -12.50 -19.45 -19.53
N VAL A 690 -11.76 -19.06 -20.56
CA VAL A 690 -10.46 -19.66 -20.91
C VAL A 690 -9.31 -18.83 -20.34
N PRO A 691 -8.25 -19.48 -19.81
CA PRO A 691 -7.11 -18.80 -19.21
C PRO A 691 -6.09 -18.27 -20.24
N GLU A 692 -5.57 -17.07 -19.98
CA GLU A 692 -4.36 -16.51 -20.58
C GLU A 692 -3.39 -16.05 -19.49
N ARG A 693 -2.09 -16.07 -19.79
CA ARG A 693 -1.02 -15.55 -18.95
C ARG A 693 -0.60 -14.17 -19.46
N TRP A 694 -0.57 -13.20 -18.55
CA TRP A 694 -0.19 -11.82 -18.82
C TRP A 694 1.13 -11.54 -18.08
N HIS A 695 2.20 -11.29 -18.83
CA HIS A 695 3.56 -11.16 -18.32
C HIS A 695 3.84 -9.73 -17.88
N LEU A 696 4.03 -9.52 -16.57
CA LEU A 696 4.24 -8.19 -16.00
C LEU A 696 5.58 -7.58 -16.41
N GLU A 697 6.59 -8.40 -16.69
CA GLU A 697 7.94 -7.97 -17.06
C GLU A 697 8.02 -7.49 -18.50
N SER A 698 7.26 -8.10 -19.41
CA SER A 698 7.37 -7.86 -20.86
C SER A 698 6.14 -7.23 -21.50
N GLY A 699 4.97 -7.27 -20.85
CA GLY A 699 3.70 -6.87 -21.46
C GLY A 699 3.17 -7.86 -22.50
N ALA A 700 3.78 -9.04 -22.62
CA ALA A 700 3.27 -10.10 -23.48
C ALA A 700 2.02 -10.74 -22.86
N THR A 701 1.08 -11.13 -23.72
CA THR A 701 -0.10 -11.91 -23.33
C THR A 701 -0.10 -13.19 -24.15
N GLU A 702 -0.31 -14.33 -23.52
CA GLU A 702 -0.35 -15.61 -24.24
C GLU A 702 -1.43 -16.55 -23.68
N PRO A 703 -2.10 -17.35 -24.52
CA PRO A 703 -3.04 -18.36 -24.07
C PRO A 703 -2.36 -19.43 -23.21
N VAL A 704 -3.05 -19.91 -22.18
CA VAL A 704 -2.59 -21.06 -21.37
C VAL A 704 -3.08 -22.35 -22.04
N PRO A 705 -2.20 -23.16 -22.64
CA PRO A 705 -2.61 -24.36 -23.38
C PRO A 705 -2.89 -25.56 -22.47
N VAL A 706 -2.47 -25.53 -21.20
CA VAL A 706 -2.64 -26.63 -20.24
C VAL A 706 -3.56 -26.21 -19.12
N PHE A 707 -4.79 -26.70 -19.15
CA PHE A 707 -5.76 -26.50 -18.09
C PHE A 707 -6.85 -27.58 -18.13
N GLU A 708 -7.46 -27.81 -16.99
CA GLU A 708 -8.61 -28.71 -16.87
C GLU A 708 -9.88 -27.87 -16.66
N PRO A 709 -10.82 -27.83 -17.62
CA PRO A 709 -12.11 -27.17 -17.43
C PRO A 709 -12.88 -27.83 -16.27
N THR A 710 -13.42 -27.03 -15.36
CA THR A 710 -14.25 -27.51 -14.26
C THR A 710 -15.63 -26.86 -14.31
N ALA A 711 -16.56 -27.32 -13.49
CA ALA A 711 -17.88 -26.70 -13.39
C ALA A 711 -17.82 -25.28 -12.82
N SER A 712 -16.79 -24.97 -12.00
CA SER A 712 -16.62 -23.65 -11.35
C SER A 712 -15.73 -22.70 -12.16
N GLY A 713 -14.83 -23.25 -12.98
CA GLY A 713 -14.06 -22.52 -13.97
C GLY A 713 -12.96 -23.36 -14.60
N ALA A 714 -11.71 -23.15 -14.18
CA ALA A 714 -10.58 -23.91 -14.72
C ALA A 714 -9.53 -24.21 -13.64
N ARG A 715 -8.94 -25.41 -13.72
CA ARG A 715 -7.87 -25.86 -12.84
C ARG A 715 -6.53 -25.81 -13.56
N LEU A 716 -5.57 -25.12 -12.95
CA LEU A 716 -4.21 -24.93 -13.45
C LEU A 716 -3.20 -25.57 -12.50
N ARG A 717 -2.16 -26.19 -13.08
CA ARG A 717 -0.97 -26.63 -12.35
C ARG A 717 0.22 -25.84 -12.83
N PHE A 718 0.85 -25.08 -11.94
CA PHE A 718 1.93 -24.17 -12.30
C PHE A 718 2.90 -23.97 -11.14
N THR A 719 4.09 -23.47 -11.47
CA THR A 719 5.08 -23.07 -10.47
C THR A 719 5.18 -21.55 -10.46
N LEU A 720 5.22 -20.95 -9.27
CA LEU A 720 5.73 -19.60 -9.05
C LEU A 720 7.17 -19.73 -8.54
N GLY A 721 8.13 -19.13 -9.22
CA GLY A 721 9.52 -19.04 -8.80
C GLY A 721 9.69 -18.18 -7.53
N PRO A 722 10.91 -18.12 -6.98
CA PRO A 722 11.24 -17.25 -5.84
C PRO A 722 10.80 -15.81 -6.10
N LEU A 723 10.00 -15.24 -5.19
CA LEU A 723 9.51 -13.86 -5.27
C LEU A 723 8.76 -13.52 -6.58
N GLU A 724 8.32 -14.53 -7.34
CA GLU A 724 7.58 -14.35 -8.59
C GLU A 724 6.14 -13.94 -8.30
N SER A 725 5.61 -13.02 -9.12
CA SER A 725 4.18 -12.82 -9.24
C SER A 725 3.71 -13.11 -10.66
N ARG A 726 2.43 -13.43 -10.82
CA ARG A 726 1.85 -13.78 -12.12
C ARG A 726 0.42 -13.29 -12.23
N VAL A 727 0.06 -12.84 -13.43
CA VAL A 727 -1.33 -12.53 -13.79
C VAL A 727 -1.90 -13.62 -14.68
N TYR A 728 -3.05 -14.14 -14.27
CA TYR A 728 -3.93 -14.94 -15.13
C TYR A 728 -5.19 -14.14 -15.45
N SER A 729 -5.52 -14.04 -16.74
CA SER A 729 -6.81 -13.51 -17.17
C SER A 729 -7.71 -14.66 -17.63
N PHE A 730 -9.00 -14.60 -17.31
CA PHE A 730 -9.99 -15.55 -17.79
C PHE A 730 -11.04 -14.80 -18.59
N ALA A 731 -11.09 -15.02 -19.90
CA ALA A 731 -12.03 -14.35 -20.80
C ALA A 731 -12.95 -15.34 -21.51
N ALA A 732 -14.07 -14.86 -22.07
CA ALA A 732 -14.91 -15.70 -22.91
C ALA A 732 -14.13 -16.20 -24.14
N GLY A 733 -14.21 -17.50 -24.41
CA GLY A 733 -13.56 -18.11 -25.56
C GLY A 733 -13.90 -19.59 -25.68
N GLU A 734 -13.77 -20.13 -26.90
CA GLU A 734 -14.07 -21.53 -27.22
C GLU A 734 -12.81 -22.41 -27.30
N ARG A 735 -11.68 -21.92 -26.75
CA ARG A 735 -10.41 -22.61 -26.89
C ARG A 735 -10.36 -23.84 -26.00
N GLU A 736 -10.28 -25.02 -26.63
CA GLU A 736 -10.01 -26.27 -25.95
C GLU A 736 -8.55 -26.33 -25.45
N PRO A 737 -8.29 -26.93 -24.27
CA PRO A 737 -6.94 -27.18 -23.80
C PRO A 737 -6.20 -28.14 -24.74
N VAL A 738 -4.92 -27.85 -24.99
CA VAL A 738 -4.01 -28.78 -25.68
C VAL A 738 -3.80 -30.04 -24.83
N ALA A 739 -3.65 -29.86 -23.52
CA ALA A 739 -3.57 -30.92 -22.52
C ALA A 739 -4.28 -30.49 -21.23
N LEU A 740 -4.79 -31.46 -20.47
CA LEU A 740 -5.38 -31.27 -19.15
C LEU A 740 -4.30 -31.18 -18.06
N GLU A 741 -3.12 -31.74 -18.32
CA GLU A 741 -1.98 -31.77 -17.41
C GLU A 741 -0.69 -31.99 -18.20
N SER A 742 0.42 -31.43 -17.72
CA SER A 742 1.72 -31.55 -18.35
C SER A 742 2.83 -31.47 -17.30
N ASP A 743 3.89 -32.26 -17.49
CA ASP A 743 5.17 -32.09 -16.75
C ASP A 743 6.03 -30.96 -17.35
N LEU A 744 5.64 -30.42 -18.50
CA LEU A 744 6.32 -29.36 -19.23
C LEU A 744 5.50 -28.05 -19.20
N ASP A 745 6.17 -26.91 -19.08
CA ASP A 745 5.56 -25.59 -19.26
C ASP A 745 5.29 -25.35 -20.75
N LEU A 746 4.09 -25.75 -21.20
CA LEU A 746 3.70 -25.61 -22.60
C LEU A 746 3.25 -24.17 -22.89
N ARG A 747 3.60 -23.69 -24.08
CA ARG A 747 3.12 -22.45 -24.68
C ARG A 747 2.30 -22.75 -25.93
N ALA A 748 1.27 -21.96 -26.16
CA ALA A 748 0.43 -22.07 -27.35
C ALA A 748 1.22 -21.68 -28.62
N SER A 749 1.12 -22.47 -29.68
CA SER A 749 1.71 -22.13 -30.99
C SER A 749 0.77 -22.53 -32.13
N GLY A 750 0.02 -21.57 -32.67
CA GLY A 750 -1.04 -21.85 -33.65
C GLY A 750 -2.06 -22.86 -33.10
N ARG A 751 -2.25 -23.98 -33.80
CA ARG A 751 -3.08 -25.12 -33.34
C ARG A 751 -2.33 -26.10 -32.43
N GLY A 752 -1.02 -26.02 -32.37
CA GLY A 752 -0.17 -26.89 -31.57
C GLY A 752 0.38 -26.21 -30.32
N TRP A 753 1.51 -26.72 -29.84
CA TRP A 753 2.18 -26.25 -28.65
C TRP A 753 3.71 -26.29 -28.82
N THR A 754 4.39 -25.47 -28.03
CA THR A 754 5.84 -25.52 -27.85
C THR A 754 6.20 -25.60 -26.37
N ALA A 755 7.34 -26.18 -26.02
CA ALA A 755 7.81 -26.20 -24.63
C ALA A 755 9.33 -26.19 -24.55
N SER A 756 9.86 -25.78 -23.40
CA SER A 756 11.29 -25.90 -23.10
C SER A 756 11.49 -27.00 -22.04
N ALA A 757 12.20 -28.07 -22.41
CA ALA A 757 12.60 -29.12 -21.48
C ALA A 757 14.03 -28.89 -20.99
N TRP A 758 14.18 -28.82 -19.67
CA TRP A 758 15.44 -28.46 -18.99
C TRP A 758 16.25 -29.66 -18.48
N SER A 759 15.77 -30.88 -18.71
CA SER A 759 16.45 -32.12 -18.31
C SER A 759 16.17 -33.27 -19.27
N ASN A 760 17.09 -34.23 -19.31
CA ASN A 760 16.84 -35.53 -19.95
C ASN A 760 15.84 -36.32 -19.10
N GLY A 761 14.88 -36.98 -19.75
CA GLY A 761 13.86 -37.73 -19.02
C GLY A 761 12.64 -38.06 -19.87
N ARG A 762 11.63 -38.63 -19.19
CA ARG A 762 10.30 -38.85 -19.74
C ARG A 762 9.35 -37.87 -19.09
N PHE A 763 8.77 -37.01 -19.90
CA PHE A 763 7.72 -36.07 -19.51
C PHE A 763 6.38 -36.59 -20.04
N PHE A 764 5.28 -36.15 -19.44
CA PHE A 764 3.95 -36.58 -19.86
C PHE A 764 3.04 -35.40 -20.16
N LEU A 765 2.17 -35.62 -21.16
CA LEU A 765 1.00 -34.80 -21.45
C LEU A 765 -0.24 -35.66 -21.22
N ARG A 766 -1.20 -35.19 -20.43
CA ARG A 766 -2.52 -35.85 -20.31
C ARG A 766 -3.51 -35.10 -21.17
N ARG A 767 -3.97 -35.71 -22.27
CA ARG A 767 -5.05 -35.19 -23.11
C ARG A 767 -6.36 -35.89 -22.77
N LYS A 768 -7.48 -35.41 -23.33
CA LYS A 768 -8.79 -36.10 -23.25
C LYS A 768 -8.71 -37.55 -23.80
N SER A 769 -7.87 -37.78 -24.81
CA SER A 769 -7.66 -39.10 -25.44
C SER A 769 -6.76 -40.06 -24.64
N GLY A 770 -6.09 -39.58 -23.58
CA GLY A 770 -5.18 -40.39 -22.77
C GLY A 770 -3.86 -39.68 -22.45
N ARG A 771 -2.92 -40.45 -21.87
CA ARG A 771 -1.59 -39.96 -21.46
C ARG A 771 -0.55 -40.26 -22.55
N GLU A 772 0.13 -39.22 -23.01
CA GLU A 772 1.21 -39.24 -23.99
C GLU A 772 2.55 -39.07 -23.27
N ALA A 773 3.60 -39.80 -23.68
CA ALA A 773 4.94 -39.69 -23.12
C ALA A 773 5.91 -39.06 -24.12
N ILE A 774 6.62 -38.01 -23.69
CA ILE A 774 7.64 -37.32 -24.47
C ILE A 774 9.00 -37.66 -23.87
N ALA A 775 9.87 -38.28 -24.66
CA ALA A 775 11.23 -38.60 -24.25
C ALA A 775 12.20 -37.51 -24.70
N VAL A 776 12.90 -36.87 -23.76
CA VAL A 776 13.99 -35.93 -24.02
C VAL A 776 15.30 -36.64 -23.72
N ARG A 777 16.19 -36.71 -24.71
CA ARG A 777 17.48 -37.41 -24.62
C ARG A 777 18.58 -36.57 -25.26
N GLY A 778 19.82 -36.71 -24.78
CA GLY A 778 20.96 -36.01 -25.35
C GLY A 778 20.91 -34.49 -25.15
N LEU A 779 20.20 -34.01 -24.13
CA LEU A 779 20.37 -32.65 -23.63
C LEU A 779 21.74 -32.59 -22.90
N PRO A 780 22.63 -31.65 -23.27
CA PRO A 780 23.90 -31.49 -22.58
C PRO A 780 23.73 -31.20 -21.09
N ALA A 781 24.67 -31.68 -20.28
CA ALA A 781 24.75 -31.28 -18.87
C ALA A 781 25.12 -29.79 -18.78
N PRO A 782 24.68 -29.06 -17.73
CA PRO A 782 25.11 -27.70 -17.49
C PRO A 782 26.64 -27.58 -17.45
N VAL A 783 27.19 -26.60 -18.16
CA VAL A 783 28.64 -26.37 -18.22
C VAL A 783 28.97 -25.22 -17.28
N VAL A 784 29.70 -25.50 -16.20
CA VAL A 784 30.21 -24.47 -15.29
C VAL A 784 31.32 -23.70 -15.98
N LEU A 785 31.20 -22.38 -16.00
CA LEU A 785 32.20 -21.48 -16.57
C LEU A 785 33.12 -21.00 -15.46
N SER A 786 34.39 -21.38 -15.55
CA SER A 786 35.47 -20.90 -14.69
C SER A 786 36.62 -20.33 -15.54
N PRO A 787 36.35 -19.36 -16.44
CA PRO A 787 37.41 -18.69 -17.16
C PRO A 787 38.17 -17.76 -16.21
N SER A 788 39.33 -17.31 -16.65
CA SER A 788 40.06 -16.25 -15.97
C SER A 788 39.47 -14.90 -16.38
N TRP A 789 38.72 -14.28 -15.46
CA TRP A 789 37.95 -13.05 -15.66
C TRP A 789 38.83 -11.81 -15.52
N VAL A 790 38.58 -10.80 -16.35
CA VAL A 790 39.14 -9.46 -16.20
C VAL A 790 38.04 -8.50 -15.76
N LEU A 791 38.24 -7.87 -14.60
CA LEU A 791 37.29 -6.94 -13.98
C LEU A 791 37.76 -5.50 -14.20
N SER A 792 36.88 -4.68 -14.76
CA SER A 792 37.10 -3.23 -14.94
C SER A 792 36.02 -2.46 -14.18
N PHE A 793 36.44 -1.65 -13.20
CA PHE A 793 35.55 -0.88 -12.33
C PHE A 793 35.28 0.50 -12.95
N GLU A 794 34.05 0.74 -13.42
CA GLU A 794 33.69 1.98 -14.10
C GLU A 794 33.71 3.17 -13.12
N GLY A 795 34.29 4.29 -13.56
CA GLY A 795 34.32 5.54 -12.77
C GLY A 795 35.26 5.54 -11.56
N ALA A 796 36.01 4.46 -11.32
CA ALA A 796 37.01 4.39 -10.24
C ALA A 796 38.44 4.32 -10.80
N ALA A 797 39.39 4.89 -10.06
CA ALA A 797 40.82 4.79 -10.37
C ALA A 797 41.42 3.43 -9.96
N ILE A 798 40.70 2.34 -10.24
CA ILE A 798 41.10 0.97 -9.96
C ILE A 798 41.62 0.34 -11.26
N LYS A 799 42.85 -0.17 -11.25
CA LYS A 799 43.40 -0.90 -12.41
C LYS A 799 42.63 -2.21 -12.62
N PRO A 800 42.51 -2.70 -13.87
CA PRO A 800 41.84 -3.96 -14.13
C PRO A 800 42.40 -5.10 -13.27
N VAL A 801 41.50 -5.90 -12.70
CA VAL A 801 41.84 -7.00 -11.78
C VAL A 801 41.55 -8.31 -12.49
N ARG A 802 42.49 -9.26 -12.43
CA ARG A 802 42.28 -10.60 -12.97
C ARG A 802 41.95 -11.57 -11.83
N ILE A 803 40.87 -12.33 -11.96
CA ILE A 803 40.46 -13.34 -10.99
C ILE A 803 40.13 -14.66 -11.71
N ASP A 804 40.50 -15.78 -11.10
CA ASP A 804 40.16 -17.11 -11.60
C ASP A 804 38.93 -17.68 -10.88
N ASP A 805 38.77 -17.32 -9.61
CA ASP A 805 37.60 -17.62 -8.80
C ASP A 805 36.77 -16.35 -8.57
N LEU A 806 35.45 -16.47 -8.75
CA LEU A 806 34.51 -15.39 -8.47
C LEU A 806 34.44 -15.14 -6.95
N CYS A 807 34.56 -13.88 -6.55
CA CYS A 807 34.49 -13.44 -5.16
C CYS A 807 33.75 -12.10 -5.04
N SER A 808 33.41 -11.72 -3.81
CA SER A 808 32.84 -10.40 -3.54
C SER A 808 33.89 -9.32 -3.80
N TRP A 809 33.48 -8.18 -4.37
CA TRP A 809 34.36 -7.01 -4.52
C TRP A 809 34.90 -6.51 -3.18
N THR A 810 34.18 -6.78 -2.08
CA THR A 810 34.60 -6.43 -0.72
C THR A 810 35.90 -7.14 -0.28
N GLU A 811 36.26 -8.23 -0.96
CA GLU A 811 37.48 -9.01 -0.74
C GLU A 811 38.65 -8.50 -1.59
N ILE A 812 38.40 -7.69 -2.63
CA ILE A 812 39.43 -7.06 -3.45
C ILE A 812 39.84 -5.75 -2.76
N PRO A 813 41.07 -5.63 -2.22
CA PRO A 813 41.43 -4.51 -1.34
C PRO A 813 41.14 -3.12 -1.92
N GLN A 814 41.48 -2.89 -3.19
CA GLN A 814 41.23 -1.60 -3.85
C GLN A 814 39.76 -1.36 -4.24
N ALA A 815 38.89 -2.38 -4.18
CA ALA A 815 37.46 -2.28 -4.49
C ALA A 815 36.55 -2.51 -3.27
N ARG A 816 37.13 -2.59 -2.05
CA ARG A 816 36.41 -2.99 -0.84
C ARG A 816 35.11 -2.20 -0.59
N PHE A 817 35.17 -0.90 -0.86
CA PHE A 817 34.05 0.05 -0.68
C PHE A 817 33.52 0.56 -2.03
N PHE A 818 33.77 -0.15 -3.13
CA PHE A 818 33.28 0.26 -4.44
C PHE A 818 31.76 0.12 -4.51
N SER A 819 31.10 1.19 -4.97
CA SER A 819 29.72 1.16 -5.43
C SER A 819 29.64 1.72 -6.83
N GLY A 820 28.97 1.00 -7.73
CA GLY A 820 28.91 1.34 -9.14
C GLY A 820 28.82 0.10 -10.00
N ARG A 821 29.35 0.21 -11.22
CA ARG A 821 29.30 -0.83 -12.24
C ARG A 821 30.70 -1.41 -12.48
N THR A 822 30.80 -2.73 -12.46
CA THR A 822 32.04 -3.47 -12.76
C THR A 822 31.80 -4.41 -13.93
N VAL A 823 32.64 -4.30 -14.95
CA VAL A 823 32.59 -5.11 -16.15
C VAL A 823 33.48 -6.34 -15.99
N TYR A 824 32.91 -7.53 -16.08
CA TYR A 824 33.60 -8.80 -16.16
C TYR A 824 33.74 -9.21 -17.63
N GLU A 825 34.96 -9.45 -18.10
CA GLU A 825 35.24 -9.92 -19.45
C GLU A 825 36.01 -11.24 -19.42
N ALA A 826 35.60 -12.18 -20.26
CA ALA A 826 36.26 -13.46 -20.43
C ALA A 826 35.98 -14.05 -21.82
N GLU A 827 36.93 -14.88 -22.27
CA GLU A 827 36.69 -15.82 -23.36
C GLU A 827 36.16 -17.13 -22.77
N ILE A 828 35.02 -17.61 -23.27
CA ILE A 828 34.43 -18.89 -22.87
C ILE A 828 34.27 -19.78 -24.10
N ASP A 829 34.44 -21.08 -23.91
CA ASP A 829 34.14 -22.07 -24.94
C ASP A 829 32.73 -22.62 -24.74
N SER A 830 31.90 -22.52 -25.78
CA SER A 830 30.63 -23.23 -25.84
C SER A 830 30.83 -24.57 -26.57
N PRO A 831 30.73 -25.71 -25.87
CA PRO A 831 30.91 -27.02 -26.50
C PRO A 831 29.77 -27.39 -27.45
N PHE A 832 28.63 -26.71 -27.36
CA PHE A 832 27.46 -26.94 -28.21
C PHE A 832 27.02 -25.62 -28.87
N ALA A 833 26.57 -25.70 -30.12
CA ALA A 833 25.92 -24.58 -30.80
C ALA A 833 24.42 -24.59 -30.47
N PRO A 834 23.79 -23.44 -30.21
CA PRO A 834 22.34 -23.33 -30.28
C PRO A 834 21.84 -23.76 -31.68
N SER A 835 20.71 -24.43 -31.72
CA SER A 835 20.02 -24.85 -32.94
C SER A 835 18.54 -24.48 -32.85
N GLU A 836 17.75 -24.88 -33.85
CA GLU A 836 16.30 -24.72 -33.79
C GLU A 836 15.70 -25.43 -32.56
N ASP A 837 16.19 -26.64 -32.26
CA ASP A 837 15.72 -27.50 -31.17
C ASP A 837 16.53 -27.42 -29.87
N LEU A 838 17.71 -26.78 -29.86
CA LEU A 838 18.56 -26.61 -28.67
C LEU A 838 18.75 -25.13 -28.36
N GLY A 839 18.20 -24.69 -27.23
CA GLY A 839 18.45 -23.37 -26.65
C GLY A 839 19.46 -23.43 -25.51
N VAL A 840 19.95 -22.26 -25.11
CA VAL A 840 20.91 -22.10 -24.02
C VAL A 840 20.67 -20.79 -23.27
N VAL A 841 20.73 -20.87 -21.94
CA VAL A 841 20.74 -19.70 -21.06
C VAL A 841 22.07 -19.63 -20.31
N LEU A 842 22.52 -18.40 -20.06
CA LEU A 842 23.56 -18.12 -19.08
C LEU A 842 22.88 -17.99 -17.72
N ASP A 843 23.09 -18.95 -16.84
CA ASP A 843 22.72 -18.87 -15.43
C ASP A 843 23.88 -18.22 -14.68
N LEU A 844 23.67 -17.02 -14.16
CA LEU A 844 24.70 -16.25 -13.47
C LEU A 844 24.91 -16.70 -12.01
N GLY A 845 24.04 -17.58 -11.49
CA GLY A 845 24.02 -17.91 -10.07
C GLY A 845 23.65 -16.69 -9.22
N LEU A 846 24.41 -16.45 -8.16
CA LEU A 846 24.21 -15.30 -7.28
C LEU A 846 24.89 -14.04 -7.84
N VAL A 847 24.13 -12.94 -7.92
CA VAL A 847 24.54 -11.64 -8.44
C VAL A 847 24.15 -10.57 -7.42
N HIS A 848 25.07 -9.65 -7.13
CA HIS A 848 24.84 -8.48 -6.29
C HIS A 848 25.05 -7.19 -7.09
N GLU A 849 24.02 -6.60 -7.72
CA GLU A 849 22.59 -6.99 -7.65
C GLU A 849 21.95 -7.13 -9.04
N THR A 850 22.40 -6.35 -10.02
CA THR A 850 21.90 -6.40 -11.40
C THR A 850 23.04 -6.70 -12.38
N ALA A 851 22.76 -7.39 -13.47
CA ALA A 851 23.77 -7.74 -14.47
C ALA A 851 23.28 -7.53 -15.91
N ASP A 852 23.99 -6.72 -16.69
CA ASP A 852 23.84 -6.63 -18.15
C ASP A 852 24.80 -7.60 -18.85
N VAL A 853 24.26 -8.44 -19.73
CA VAL A 853 25.02 -9.49 -20.43
C VAL A 853 25.10 -9.17 -21.91
N SER A 854 26.30 -9.27 -22.46
CA SER A 854 26.54 -9.22 -23.90
C SER A 854 27.54 -10.31 -24.31
N VAL A 855 27.34 -10.84 -25.51
CA VAL A 855 28.15 -11.93 -26.08
C VAL A 855 28.58 -11.52 -27.47
N ASN A 856 29.87 -11.61 -27.76
CA ASN A 856 30.47 -11.21 -29.04
C ASN A 856 30.09 -9.78 -29.46
N GLY A 857 30.03 -8.86 -28.50
CA GLY A 857 29.63 -7.45 -28.70
C GLY A 857 28.13 -7.22 -28.88
N THR A 858 27.29 -8.26 -28.86
CA THR A 858 25.84 -8.15 -29.01
C THR A 858 25.16 -8.23 -27.63
N PRO A 859 24.32 -7.25 -27.25
CA PRO A 859 23.51 -7.34 -26.03
C PRO A 859 22.60 -8.56 -26.04
N ALA A 860 22.54 -9.28 -24.91
CA ALA A 860 21.72 -10.49 -24.76
C ALA A 860 20.53 -10.26 -23.81
N GLY A 861 20.72 -9.48 -22.74
CA GLY A 861 19.65 -9.16 -21.80
C GLY A 861 20.17 -8.64 -20.46
N VAL A 862 19.24 -8.33 -19.56
CA VAL A 862 19.52 -7.83 -18.20
C VAL A 862 18.87 -8.76 -17.18
N ALA A 863 19.66 -9.24 -16.23
CA ALA A 863 19.18 -9.91 -15.03
C ALA A 863 19.08 -8.88 -13.90
N TRP A 864 17.87 -8.42 -13.60
CA TRP A 864 17.60 -7.41 -12.57
C TRP A 864 16.95 -7.96 -11.30
N MET A 865 16.51 -9.22 -11.33
CA MET A 865 15.95 -9.98 -10.22
C MET A 865 16.19 -11.49 -10.44
N ARG A 866 15.90 -12.30 -9.43
CA ARG A 866 16.03 -13.77 -9.53
C ARG A 866 14.92 -14.38 -10.39
N PRO A 867 15.17 -15.54 -11.03
CA PRO A 867 16.47 -16.16 -11.22
C PRO A 867 17.33 -15.36 -12.21
N SER A 868 18.62 -15.19 -11.89
CA SER A 868 19.56 -14.39 -12.69
C SER A 868 20.00 -15.12 -13.96
N ARG A 869 19.09 -15.22 -14.94
CA ARG A 869 19.28 -15.95 -16.19
C ARG A 869 19.06 -15.06 -17.42
N VAL A 870 19.91 -15.23 -18.43
CA VAL A 870 19.80 -14.54 -19.72
C VAL A 870 19.84 -15.56 -20.85
N ASP A 871 18.87 -15.53 -21.77
CA ASP A 871 18.87 -16.41 -22.94
C ASP A 871 19.96 -15.97 -23.95
N LEU A 872 20.88 -16.89 -24.25
CA LEU A 872 21.98 -16.64 -25.19
C LEU A 872 21.77 -17.30 -26.56
N SER A 873 20.63 -17.95 -26.79
CA SER A 873 20.39 -18.79 -27.97
C SER A 873 20.54 -18.04 -29.29
N ALA A 874 20.29 -16.72 -29.29
CA ALA A 874 20.39 -15.89 -30.49
C ALA A 874 21.81 -15.33 -30.75
N VAL A 875 22.71 -15.36 -29.75
CA VAL A 875 24.00 -14.64 -29.79
C VAL A 875 25.22 -15.54 -29.59
N LEU A 876 25.04 -16.71 -28.95
CA LEU A 876 26.11 -17.66 -28.69
C LEU A 876 26.48 -18.45 -29.96
N ARG A 877 27.76 -18.66 -30.19
CA ARG A 877 28.32 -19.42 -31.33
C ARG A 877 29.05 -20.67 -30.84
N PRO A 878 29.21 -21.73 -31.66
CA PRO A 878 30.07 -22.86 -31.29
C PRO A 878 31.53 -22.43 -31.08
N GLY A 879 32.19 -23.04 -30.11
CA GLY A 879 33.59 -22.75 -29.78
C GLY A 879 33.72 -21.46 -28.97
N ARG A 880 34.73 -20.65 -29.29
CA ARG A 880 35.14 -19.50 -28.48
C ARG A 880 34.17 -18.33 -28.62
N ASN A 881 33.76 -17.75 -27.49
CA ASN A 881 32.91 -16.58 -27.41
C ASN A 881 33.47 -15.58 -26.39
N HIS A 882 33.47 -14.30 -26.76
CA HIS A 882 33.77 -13.23 -25.83
C HIS A 882 32.50 -12.86 -25.05
N VAL A 883 32.54 -12.99 -23.72
CA VAL A 883 31.41 -12.65 -22.85
C VAL A 883 31.78 -11.47 -21.98
N ARG A 884 30.89 -10.48 -21.97
CA ARG A 884 30.96 -9.30 -21.11
C ARG A 884 29.72 -9.26 -20.22
N ILE A 885 29.92 -9.34 -18.91
CA ILE A 885 28.88 -9.26 -17.88
C ILE A 885 29.19 -8.02 -17.04
N ALA A 886 28.38 -6.97 -17.12
CA ALA A 886 28.58 -5.82 -16.26
C ALA A 886 27.57 -5.83 -15.11
N VAL A 887 28.11 -5.93 -13.90
CA VAL A 887 27.36 -6.05 -12.66
C VAL A 887 27.31 -4.70 -11.97
N THR A 888 26.14 -4.32 -11.46
CA THR A 888 25.93 -3.07 -10.73
C THR A 888 25.38 -3.37 -9.33
N ASN A 889 26.08 -2.90 -8.29
CA ASN A 889 25.71 -3.10 -6.88
C ASN A 889 24.95 -1.88 -6.31
N LEU A 890 24.84 -1.82 -4.99
CA LEU A 890 24.13 -0.78 -4.25
C LEU A 890 25.07 0.32 -3.77
N LEU A 891 24.50 1.46 -3.37
CA LEU A 891 25.27 2.64 -2.95
C LEU A 891 25.94 2.49 -1.58
N ILE A 892 25.45 1.57 -0.74
CA ILE A 892 25.88 1.41 0.66
C ILE A 892 27.40 1.29 0.85
N ASN A 893 28.11 0.53 0.01
CA ASN A 893 29.54 0.30 0.22
C ASN A 893 30.35 1.59 0.10
N LYS A 894 30.03 2.43 -0.89
CA LYS A 894 30.60 3.77 -1.00
C LYS A 894 30.26 4.64 0.21
N ILE A 895 29.01 4.61 0.68
CA ILE A 895 28.59 5.38 1.87
C ILE A 895 29.38 4.98 3.12
N LEU A 896 29.58 3.67 3.35
CA LEU A 896 30.39 3.18 4.45
C LEU A 896 31.86 3.61 4.32
N GLY A 897 32.41 3.60 3.10
CA GLY A 897 33.78 4.01 2.82
C GLY A 897 34.04 5.52 2.94
N ASP A 898 33.07 6.36 2.57
CA ASP A 898 33.19 7.83 2.62
C ASP A 898 32.99 8.40 4.04
N GLY A 899 32.34 7.64 4.93
CA GLY A 899 32.06 8.02 6.32
C GLY A 899 30.77 8.84 6.49
N PRO A 900 30.39 9.16 7.75
CA PRO A 900 29.12 9.81 8.08
C PRO A 900 28.91 11.15 7.37
N ILE A 901 27.68 11.38 6.88
CA ILE A 901 27.29 12.68 6.30
C ILE A 901 27.27 13.74 7.40
N ASN A 902 28.07 14.80 7.24
CA ASN A 902 28.16 15.87 8.23
C ASN A 902 27.05 16.93 8.08
N TYR A 903 25.99 16.80 8.89
CA TYR A 903 24.90 17.76 8.96
C TYR A 903 25.13 18.90 9.98
N SER A 904 26.28 18.95 10.67
CA SER A 904 26.54 19.96 11.72
C SER A 904 26.35 21.41 11.25
N PRO A 905 26.76 21.82 10.03
CA PRO A 905 26.51 23.19 9.55
C PRO A 905 25.02 23.51 9.37
N VAL A 906 24.23 22.51 8.97
CA VAL A 906 22.78 22.63 8.81
C VAL A 906 22.14 22.80 10.19
N PHE A 907 22.54 21.97 11.16
CA PHE A 907 22.04 22.05 12.53
C PHE A 907 22.42 23.35 13.22
N ALA A 908 23.63 23.87 12.96
CA ALA A 908 24.07 25.15 13.49
C ALA A 908 23.22 26.33 12.98
N LYS A 909 22.77 26.28 11.71
CA LYS A 909 21.96 27.35 11.11
C LYS A 909 20.47 27.22 11.41
N TYR A 910 19.92 26.01 11.30
CA TYR A 910 18.48 25.77 11.31
C TYR A 910 17.98 25.01 12.55
N GLY A 911 18.87 24.58 13.44
CA GLY A 911 18.57 23.70 14.56
C GLY A 911 18.51 22.22 14.15
N ASN A 912 18.40 21.33 15.14
CA ASN A 912 18.23 19.90 14.88
C ASN A 912 16.82 19.62 14.33
N ARG A 913 16.72 19.37 13.01
CA ARG A 913 15.44 19.19 12.31
C ARG A 913 15.13 17.75 11.96
N PHE A 914 16.10 16.84 12.05
CA PHE A 914 15.98 15.43 11.67
C PHE A 914 17.09 14.62 12.35
N PRO A 915 16.85 13.34 12.67
CA PRO A 915 17.91 12.50 13.23
C PRO A 915 19.02 12.28 12.19
N PRO A 916 20.30 12.15 12.62
CA PRO A 916 21.35 11.67 11.73
C PRO A 916 21.04 10.25 11.26
N GLY A 917 21.58 9.87 10.10
CA GLY A 917 21.51 8.48 9.66
C GLY A 917 22.36 7.58 10.57
N GLU A 918 21.83 6.41 10.93
CA GLU A 918 22.45 5.47 11.88
C GLU A 918 23.28 4.39 11.16
N GLU A 919 23.47 4.50 9.84
CA GLU A 919 24.09 3.45 9.01
C GLU A 919 25.44 2.98 9.56
N TRP A 920 26.29 3.92 10.00
CA TRP A 920 27.64 3.64 10.52
C TRP A 920 27.65 3.07 11.95
N ASP A 921 26.54 3.21 12.69
CA ASP A 921 26.41 2.66 14.04
C ASP A 921 25.93 1.20 14.00
N VAL A 922 25.18 0.84 12.95
CA VAL A 922 24.50 -0.46 12.83
C VAL A 922 25.12 -1.40 11.80
N VAL A 923 25.75 -0.88 10.75
CA VAL A 923 26.43 -1.67 9.71
C VAL A 923 27.94 -1.64 9.95
N ARG A 924 28.52 -2.81 10.25
CA ARG A 924 29.96 -2.94 10.56
C ARG A 924 30.81 -3.32 9.36
N ASP A 925 30.27 -4.12 8.45
CA ASP A 925 30.98 -4.66 7.29
C ASP A 925 30.30 -4.24 5.98
N PRO A 926 31.07 -4.00 4.91
CA PRO A 926 30.50 -3.70 3.60
C PRO A 926 29.69 -4.91 3.09
N PHE A 927 28.62 -4.61 2.36
CA PHE A 927 27.70 -5.59 1.79
C PHE A 927 28.39 -6.37 0.66
N PRO A 928 28.12 -7.68 0.51
CA PRO A 928 28.57 -8.46 -0.64
C PRO A 928 28.24 -7.75 -1.97
N SER A 929 29.12 -7.84 -2.95
CA SER A 929 28.96 -7.14 -4.23
C SER A 929 29.63 -7.88 -5.38
N GLY A 930 29.02 -7.85 -6.56
CA GLY A 930 29.56 -8.46 -7.75
C GLY A 930 28.92 -9.77 -8.17
N LEU A 931 29.58 -10.43 -9.13
CA LEU A 931 29.19 -11.74 -9.65
C LEU A 931 29.78 -12.82 -8.73
N MET A 932 28.93 -13.51 -7.97
CA MET A 932 29.34 -14.58 -7.06
C MET A 932 29.26 -15.96 -7.72
N GLY A 933 28.42 -16.10 -8.75
CA GLY A 933 28.31 -17.35 -9.49
C GLY A 933 27.60 -18.45 -8.70
N PRO A 934 27.84 -19.73 -9.04
CA PRO A 934 28.61 -20.16 -10.20
C PRO A 934 27.91 -19.79 -11.51
N VAL A 935 28.68 -19.33 -12.50
CA VAL A 935 28.16 -19.03 -13.83
C VAL A 935 28.11 -20.32 -14.66
N ARG A 936 26.99 -20.58 -15.34
CA ARG A 936 26.77 -21.82 -16.08
C ARG A 936 26.10 -21.58 -17.43
N LEU A 937 26.49 -22.34 -18.45
CA LEU A 937 25.66 -22.54 -19.63
C LEU A 937 24.68 -23.68 -19.34
N VAL A 938 23.39 -23.37 -19.31
CA VAL A 938 22.31 -24.35 -19.10
C VAL A 938 21.54 -24.51 -20.40
N TYR A 939 21.55 -25.71 -20.94
CA TYR A 939 20.89 -26.03 -22.21
C TYR A 939 19.45 -26.48 -21.96
N TYR A 940 18.56 -26.12 -22.87
CA TYR A 940 17.18 -26.61 -22.89
C TYR A 940 16.80 -27.09 -24.29
N ARG A 941 15.94 -28.11 -24.36
CA ARG A 941 15.39 -28.59 -25.63
C ARG A 941 14.08 -27.88 -25.92
N ARG A 942 13.97 -27.26 -27.10
CA ARG A 942 12.69 -26.80 -27.64
C ARG A 942 11.94 -28.00 -28.20
N LEU A 943 10.72 -28.17 -27.73
CA LEU A 943 9.80 -29.22 -28.15
C LEU A 943 8.62 -28.56 -28.85
N GLY A 944 8.07 -29.26 -29.83
CA GLY A 944 6.86 -28.84 -30.52
C GLY A 944 5.96 -30.05 -30.78
N GLY A 945 4.65 -29.83 -30.76
CA GLY A 945 3.67 -30.85 -31.09
C GLY A 945 2.40 -30.25 -31.65
N ALA A 946 1.64 -31.09 -32.35
CA ALA A 946 0.31 -30.74 -32.85
C ALA A 946 -0.78 -30.90 -31.79
#